data_AF-A0A934VQV9-F1
#
_entry.id   AF-A0A934VQV9-F1
#
_cell.length_a   1.000
_cell.length_b   1.000
_cell.length_c   1.000
_cell.angle_alpha   90.00
_cell.angle_beta   90.00
_cell.angle_gamma   90.00
#
_symmetry.space_group_name_H-M   'P 1'
#
loop_
_entity.id
_entity.type
_entity.pdbx_description
1 polymer ?
#
loop_
_entity_poly.entity_id
_entity_poly.type
_entity_poly.pdbx_seq_one_letter_code
_entity_poly.pdbx_strand_id
1 'polypeptide(L)'
;MKIKPSSLLRGRFFAPSVAATVLSTLLLSSAAQAREAAYKIYRWTPTAVNTTSSTAVQLSEFNFSYKGQPLNMNGNLPVGDAVNVTVTDGSERTTGEWPGNLVDDNTKTKWYSSTLAPLVFTFDEATPIDSYNFATANDYDSRTPTAWKLEGSNDGILFETLDSRSSYAALSKYAYFTWQNGFALTSPTTLPAIQSISATTPTTIASGGSVTLSYTITSSTALTSVVLNPGNISLGTDLSSAYTVKPTETTTYTLTATNASGWVSQNVEVRVTPTKTQQYRYVRFTPLAFRGVVPNSVQIGEFEFFMDGTQVPVASIENRGGRFSNSGPLVHLTDGDVYTKWLDFNRGGIIFDFGSSVQFNSYQMTTANDEQSRDPVEWLMEGSDDYNTWVIIDHLGQNAYYPYPYERTTEDGSITTTGKIPFPTLPTPLVWSGTTSNSEWNGTNTNFSGTTFADGDSVLFDDTAQSGDVNVTSVVTPGQLIFNNSTLDYTLGGTGVISGSADLTKSGTGTLTIDSPNYLDGVVTIEGGTLVTNVAGAFGRADYNRPLMLDNATLEVNAPVEEVDGVTTVVPVYNHKPLLMSNSTIDVASNVDFTHSGKFHWDQTITKTGAGTLKLYGYQDSSATTDNNKLVVEEGAVEFGDYHFNTFSIANSYYIDVMPGARITGTKANAFGGNYINGYSTIGQIRLDETAIMSIASTQYLTTGVLDVDGVTQGRLLLKGAYLSGAGQLVDNRNDSTYLDGSNASRSVISTEASSLSSKINCASLYAYRQHWIFDVVEGEAIEDLLVDSTIIGSYGIVKQGGGNMVLLQDSTYSGIKATYMSAYDTDSSNPSQKAFDYSYGTVVEDGRLTLINPMSTTTGSATGASAVLVEEAGILSGTGSALGDVTIDGTVDPGDLGYELPIANLILGNTTLNGSYKWEVNGASVDTVNGETGTDLLVVQGNLTLGSGAALQVAPTGSGFTSSSYVIATYTGTRTGTFASVTPGYEVVYNDTEKQIEVQATDGTGLTGYETFIAGTSLTGDDAAEDADPDGDGIVNLLEFIFASDPETSGTSEAPTAETNEAGDLVFSFRRASTAAYLNPEVEYSTTLDGDWTAASIAETTVETDGFASGVDKVTVTLPASLAIDGKLFARLKASN
;
A
#
# COMPACT_ATOMS: atom_id res chain seq x y z
N MET A 1 -6.28 27.94 -41.50
CA MET A 1 -7.38 28.86 -41.88
C MET A 1 -7.38 30.03 -40.88
N LYS A 2 -7.32 31.28 -41.38
CA LYS A 2 -7.67 32.60 -40.76
C LYS A 2 -7.40 32.77 -39.25
N ILE A 3 -6.40 33.53 -38.79
CA ILE A 3 -6.30 35.02 -38.74
C ILE A 3 -7.47 35.73 -37.98
N LYS A 4 -7.07 36.44 -36.91
CA LYS A 4 -7.52 37.75 -36.35
C LYS A 4 -8.31 37.80 -35.01
N PRO A 5 -8.22 38.93 -34.26
CA PRO A 5 -7.67 38.97 -32.89
C PRO A 5 -8.50 39.90 -31.95
N SER A 6 -7.83 40.47 -30.94
CA SER A 6 -8.20 41.62 -30.08
C SER A 6 -9.09 41.28 -28.88
N SER A 7 -8.91 41.84 -27.68
CA SER A 7 -7.92 42.75 -27.09
C SER A 7 -8.25 42.88 -25.59
N LEU A 8 -7.27 43.28 -24.77
CA LEU A 8 -7.32 44.27 -23.67
C LEU A 8 -6.58 43.86 -22.39
N LEU A 9 -5.46 44.57 -22.20
CA LEU A 9 -5.03 45.34 -21.01
C LEU A 9 -4.22 44.72 -19.84
N ARG A 10 -3.10 45.43 -19.60
CA ARG A 10 -2.32 45.67 -18.36
C ARG A 10 -1.43 44.52 -17.89
N GLY A 11 -0.12 44.66 -17.63
CA GLY A 11 0.81 45.78 -17.72
C GLY A 11 2.04 45.51 -16.84
N ARG A 12 3.25 45.58 -17.44
CA ARG A 12 4.62 45.74 -16.86
C ARG A 12 5.12 44.58 -15.95
N PHE A 13 6.39 44.16 -15.90
CA PHE A 13 7.70 44.73 -16.22
C PHE A 13 8.67 43.63 -16.75
N PHE A 14 9.76 44.06 -17.39
CA PHE A 14 10.81 43.27 -18.04
C PHE A 14 11.75 42.50 -17.10
N ALA A 15 12.06 41.26 -17.47
CA ALA A 15 13.38 40.63 -17.31
C ALA A 15 13.53 39.53 -18.38
N PRO A 16 14.64 39.44 -19.14
CA PRO A 16 14.92 38.25 -19.94
C PRO A 16 15.93 37.34 -19.23
N SER A 17 15.51 36.10 -19.00
CA SER A 17 16.34 34.93 -18.72
C SER A 17 16.85 34.29 -20.03
N VAL A 18 18.16 34.05 -20.07
CA VAL A 18 18.87 32.77 -20.32
C VAL A 18 18.44 31.81 -21.48
N ALA A 19 19.50 31.28 -22.13
CA ALA A 19 19.64 30.08 -22.98
C ALA A 19 19.26 30.23 -24.48
N ALA A 20 20.01 29.74 -25.47
CA ALA A 20 21.30 29.03 -25.60
C ALA A 20 21.67 29.02 -27.11
N THR A 21 22.93 28.75 -27.49
CA THR A 21 23.36 27.80 -28.56
C THR A 21 24.89 27.89 -28.81
N VAL A 22 25.64 27.03 -28.12
CA VAL A 22 26.67 26.06 -28.56
C VAL A 22 27.54 26.26 -29.84
N LEU A 23 28.86 26.23 -29.58
CA LEU A 23 30.06 25.76 -30.33
C LEU A 23 30.54 26.42 -31.65
N SER A 24 31.77 26.98 -31.64
CA SER A 24 32.95 26.36 -32.30
C SER A 24 34.22 27.25 -32.26
N THR A 25 35.31 26.65 -31.76
CA THR A 25 36.75 26.77 -32.07
C THR A 25 37.41 28.07 -32.62
N LEU A 26 38.52 28.40 -31.93
CA LEU A 26 39.72 29.17 -32.32
C LEU A 26 39.60 30.68 -32.59
N LEU A 27 40.20 31.48 -31.69
CA LEU A 27 41.21 32.51 -31.98
C LEU A 27 41.56 33.25 -30.66
N LEU A 28 42.46 32.69 -29.84
CA LEU A 28 43.18 33.48 -28.84
C LEU A 28 44.32 34.20 -29.57
N SER A 29 44.03 35.41 -30.04
CA SER A 29 45.03 36.36 -30.48
C SER A 29 45.88 36.79 -29.29
N SER A 30 47.19 36.72 -29.46
CA SER A 30 48.20 37.32 -28.62
C SER A 30 47.88 38.76 -28.24
N ALA A 31 47.59 39.00 -26.96
CA ALA A 31 47.80 40.28 -26.32
C ALA A 31 48.40 40.00 -24.93
N ALA A 32 49.63 40.46 -24.71
CA ALA A 32 50.32 40.39 -23.44
C ALA A 32 49.42 40.98 -22.34
N GLN A 33 49.04 40.18 -21.35
CA GLN A 33 48.45 40.67 -20.12
C GLN A 33 49.48 40.56 -18.99
N ALA A 34 49.99 41.74 -18.65
CA ALA A 34 50.79 42.04 -17.48
C ALA A 34 49.95 41.85 -16.19
N ARG A 35 50.66 41.76 -15.06
CA ARG A 35 50.18 41.50 -13.69
C ARG A 35 48.87 42.24 -13.32
N GLU A 36 47.92 41.53 -12.73
CA GLU A 36 46.77 42.10 -11.99
C GLU A 36 46.96 41.95 -10.46
N ALA A 37 48.14 42.30 -9.93
CA ALA A 37 48.26 42.50 -8.49
C ALA A 37 47.85 43.96 -8.17
N ALA A 38 46.63 44.14 -7.65
CA ALA A 38 46.11 45.43 -7.20
C ALA A 38 46.35 45.58 -5.69
N TYR A 39 46.81 46.76 -5.26
CA TYR A 39 47.07 47.06 -3.86
C TYR A 39 46.22 48.22 -3.37
N LYS A 40 45.77 48.14 -2.12
CA LYS A 40 45.04 49.22 -1.45
C LYS A 40 46.00 50.30 -0.94
N ILE A 41 47.22 49.94 -0.58
CA ILE A 41 48.24 50.85 -0.03
C ILE A 41 49.49 50.78 -0.89
N TYR A 42 49.95 51.94 -1.37
CA TYR A 42 51.24 52.09 -2.04
C TYR A 42 52.16 52.98 -1.21
N ARG A 43 53.40 52.53 -1.00
CA ARG A 43 54.40 53.28 -0.25
C ARG A 43 55.58 53.63 -1.14
N TRP A 44 55.81 54.93 -1.34
CA TRP A 44 56.96 55.47 -2.04
C TRP A 44 57.96 56.04 -1.03
N THR A 45 59.16 55.48 -0.95
CA THR A 45 60.19 55.86 0.03
C THR A 45 61.41 56.44 -0.68
N PRO A 46 61.73 57.74 -0.53
CA PRO A 46 62.97 58.29 -1.04
C PRO A 46 64.16 57.74 -0.24
N THR A 47 65.21 57.32 -0.94
CA THR A 47 66.42 56.74 -0.32
C THR A 47 67.67 57.58 -0.56
N ALA A 48 67.65 58.50 -1.52
CA ALA A 48 68.67 59.54 -1.69
C ALA A 48 68.09 60.78 -2.40
N VAL A 49 68.74 61.92 -2.17
CA VAL A 49 68.47 63.20 -2.86
C VAL A 49 69.75 63.71 -3.54
N ASN A 50 69.63 64.78 -4.32
CA ASN A 50 70.71 65.30 -5.18
C ASN A 50 71.98 65.81 -4.44
N THR A 51 71.99 65.80 -3.11
CA THR A 51 73.18 66.03 -2.28
C THR A 51 73.27 65.00 -1.17
N THR A 52 74.47 64.62 -0.74
CA THR A 52 74.68 63.68 0.36
C THR A 52 74.51 64.33 1.75
N SER A 53 74.36 65.65 1.83
CA SER A 53 74.27 66.40 3.09
C SER A 53 72.84 66.83 3.47
N SER A 54 71.84 66.59 2.62
CA SER A 54 70.43 66.88 2.93
C SER A 54 69.71 65.60 3.33
N THR A 55 68.97 65.66 4.44
CA THR A 55 67.99 64.63 4.80
C THR A 55 66.58 64.98 4.32
N ALA A 56 66.38 66.16 3.74
CA ALA A 56 65.07 66.65 3.35
C ALA A 56 64.72 66.31 1.89
N VAL A 57 63.44 66.08 1.63
CA VAL A 57 62.87 65.74 0.32
C VAL A 57 61.71 66.67 -0.03
N GLN A 58 61.52 66.93 -1.32
CA GLN A 58 60.36 67.68 -1.80
C GLN A 58 59.93 67.26 -3.21
N LEU A 59 58.63 67.35 -3.45
CA LEU A 59 57.96 67.06 -4.72
C LEU A 59 56.77 68.01 -4.88
N SER A 60 56.42 68.34 -6.14
CA SER A 60 55.26 69.21 -6.41
C SER A 60 54.01 68.45 -6.83
N GLU A 61 54.15 67.25 -7.42
CA GLU A 61 53.02 66.40 -7.82
C GLU A 61 53.47 64.94 -7.85
N PHE A 62 52.52 64.01 -7.74
CA PHE A 62 52.70 62.58 -7.89
C PHE A 62 51.48 61.96 -8.57
N ASN A 63 51.73 61.09 -9.56
CA ASN A 63 50.64 60.40 -10.26
C ASN A 63 50.96 58.92 -10.52
N PHE A 64 49.94 58.07 -10.34
CA PHE A 64 49.95 56.68 -10.79
C PHE A 64 49.25 56.54 -12.14
N SER A 65 49.62 55.53 -12.93
CA SER A 65 48.96 55.22 -14.20
C SER A 65 48.67 53.72 -14.31
N TYR A 66 47.61 53.40 -15.04
CA TYR A 66 47.23 52.04 -15.38
C TYR A 66 46.70 51.96 -16.81
N LYS A 67 47.10 50.94 -17.56
CA LYS A 67 46.84 50.77 -19.00
C LYS A 67 47.23 52.01 -19.81
N GLY A 68 48.34 52.65 -19.41
CA GLY A 68 48.85 53.88 -20.01
C GLY A 68 48.01 55.14 -19.77
N GLN A 69 47.01 55.10 -18.88
CA GLN A 69 46.20 56.26 -18.49
C GLN A 69 46.52 56.69 -17.05
N PRO A 70 46.68 57.99 -16.75
CA PRO A 70 46.84 58.48 -15.38
C PRO A 70 45.57 58.22 -14.54
N LEU A 71 45.75 57.84 -13.28
CA LEU A 71 44.65 57.68 -12.32
C LEU A 71 44.16 59.05 -11.84
N ASN A 72 42.84 59.19 -11.64
CA ASN A 72 42.23 60.43 -11.14
C ASN A 72 42.38 60.51 -9.61
N MET A 73 43.50 61.06 -9.15
CA MET A 73 43.90 61.09 -7.73
C MET A 73 43.31 62.28 -6.94
N ASN A 74 42.70 63.28 -7.61
CA ASN A 74 42.18 64.50 -6.98
C ASN A 74 40.65 64.69 -7.12
N GLY A 75 39.99 63.78 -7.85
CA GLY A 75 38.56 63.81 -8.13
C GLY A 75 38.08 64.83 -9.17
N ASN A 76 38.96 65.51 -9.90
CA ASN A 76 38.62 66.63 -10.79
C ASN A 76 38.76 66.35 -12.30
N LEU A 77 39.14 65.14 -12.73
CA LEU A 77 39.14 64.77 -14.16
C LEU A 77 37.84 64.11 -14.64
N PRO A 78 37.31 64.41 -15.86
CA PRO A 78 35.98 63.97 -16.29
C PRO A 78 35.91 62.56 -16.93
N VAL A 79 36.92 61.70 -16.75
CA VAL A 79 37.01 60.40 -17.45
C VAL A 79 37.35 59.29 -16.46
N GLY A 80 36.35 58.50 -16.07
CA GLY A 80 36.52 57.32 -15.21
C GLY A 80 36.56 57.64 -13.72
N ASP A 81 35.96 56.75 -12.91
CA ASP A 81 35.68 56.91 -11.47
C ASP A 81 36.83 57.58 -10.70
N ALA A 82 36.51 58.69 -10.03
CA ALA A 82 37.44 59.34 -9.10
C ALA A 82 37.85 58.32 -8.02
N VAL A 83 39.15 58.13 -7.82
CA VAL A 83 39.65 57.24 -6.77
C VAL A 83 40.08 58.11 -5.60
N ASN A 84 39.39 58.02 -4.46
CA ASN A 84 39.84 58.75 -3.28
C ASN A 84 41.18 58.15 -2.84
N VAL A 85 42.21 58.99 -2.79
CA VAL A 85 43.51 58.62 -2.26
C VAL A 85 43.84 59.50 -1.06
N THR A 86 44.13 58.86 0.07
CA THR A 86 44.69 59.57 1.22
C THR A 86 46.20 59.48 1.15
N VAL A 87 46.88 60.63 1.09
CA VAL A 87 48.35 60.72 1.08
C VAL A 87 48.84 61.19 2.45
N THR A 88 49.72 60.41 3.07
CA THR A 88 50.34 60.75 4.36
C THR A 88 51.84 60.49 4.31
N ASP A 89 52.61 61.22 5.14
CA ASP A 89 54.05 60.99 5.33
C ASP A 89 54.40 60.68 6.80
N GLY A 90 53.38 60.50 7.65
CA GLY A 90 53.52 60.27 9.09
C GLY A 90 53.76 61.51 9.95
N SER A 91 53.66 62.75 9.41
CA SER A 91 53.85 64.01 10.16
C SER A 91 52.54 64.80 10.42
N GLU A 92 52.50 65.62 11.48
CA GLU A 92 51.35 66.50 11.81
C GLU A 92 51.31 67.78 10.94
N ARG A 93 50.12 68.18 10.49
CA ARG A 93 49.89 69.28 9.52
C ARG A 93 50.42 70.65 9.99
N THR A 94 51.49 71.17 9.37
CA THR A 94 51.90 72.58 9.50
C THR A 94 51.97 73.30 8.15
N THR A 95 51.35 74.49 8.10
CA THR A 95 51.36 75.54 7.06
C THR A 95 51.88 75.19 5.64
N GLY A 96 50.96 74.95 4.70
CA GLY A 96 51.15 75.19 3.26
C GLY A 96 51.88 74.14 2.42
N GLU A 97 52.63 73.20 3.02
CA GLU A 97 53.52 72.26 2.29
C GLU A 97 53.28 70.78 2.66
N TRP A 98 52.01 70.38 2.78
CA TRP A 98 51.58 69.06 3.28
C TRP A 98 51.36 68.03 2.14
N PRO A 99 51.30 66.72 2.44
CA PRO A 99 51.27 65.66 1.41
C PRO A 99 50.13 65.74 0.39
N GLY A 100 48.99 66.36 0.72
CA GLY A 100 47.89 66.52 -0.23
C GLY A 100 48.18 67.45 -1.41
N ASN A 101 49.23 68.28 -1.33
CA ASN A 101 49.71 69.06 -2.45
C ASN A 101 50.32 68.20 -3.57
N LEU A 102 50.49 66.88 -3.37
CA LEU A 102 51.00 65.96 -4.40
C LEU A 102 49.93 65.40 -5.33
N VAL A 103 48.67 65.72 -5.07
CA VAL A 103 47.52 65.17 -5.76
C VAL A 103 46.46 66.26 -5.92
N ASP A 104 46.84 67.53 -6.06
CA ASP A 104 45.90 68.65 -6.21
C ASP A 104 45.80 69.16 -7.67
N ASP A 105 46.48 68.49 -8.60
CA ASP A 105 46.69 68.87 -10.01
C ASP A 105 47.30 70.29 -10.18
N ASN A 106 47.96 70.80 -9.16
CA ASN A 106 48.64 72.07 -9.19
C ASN A 106 50.13 71.88 -8.89
N THR A 107 50.91 71.68 -9.96
CA THR A 107 52.38 71.61 -9.88
C THR A 107 53.05 72.81 -9.22
N LYS A 108 52.35 73.91 -8.89
CA LYS A 108 52.94 75.05 -8.16
C LYS A 108 52.84 74.95 -6.64
N THR A 109 52.04 74.04 -6.10
CA THR A 109 52.08 73.67 -4.68
C THR A 109 53.15 72.60 -4.50
N LYS A 110 53.54 72.32 -3.25
CA LYS A 110 54.54 71.29 -3.00
C LYS A 110 54.33 70.60 -1.67
N TRP A 111 54.76 69.36 -1.61
CA TRP A 111 55.04 68.68 -0.36
C TRP A 111 56.52 68.84 -0.02
N TYR A 112 56.79 69.05 1.27
CA TYR A 112 58.13 69.10 1.83
C TYR A 112 58.18 68.24 3.09
N SER A 113 59.24 67.45 3.21
CA SER A 113 59.61 66.79 4.46
C SER A 113 61.06 67.11 4.81
N SER A 114 61.31 67.39 6.09
CA SER A 114 62.66 67.62 6.63
C SER A 114 63.49 66.33 6.75
N THR A 115 62.86 65.18 6.54
CA THR A 115 63.46 63.85 6.52
C THR A 115 63.10 63.13 5.21
N LEU A 116 63.77 62.02 4.89
CA LEU A 116 63.40 61.17 3.75
C LEU A 116 62.18 60.30 4.11
N ALA A 117 61.11 60.94 4.57
CA ALA A 117 59.90 60.27 5.02
C ALA A 117 59.22 59.53 3.84
N PRO A 118 58.67 58.33 4.08
CA PRO A 118 57.91 57.61 3.06
C PRO A 118 56.56 58.30 2.82
N LEU A 119 56.18 58.44 1.55
CA LEU A 119 54.82 58.79 1.14
C LEU A 119 53.98 57.53 1.08
N VAL A 120 52.83 57.54 1.76
CA VAL A 120 51.85 56.44 1.74
C VAL A 120 50.59 56.93 1.06
N PHE A 121 50.25 56.31 -0.07
CA PHE A 121 49.04 56.50 -0.85
C PHE A 121 48.07 55.36 -0.51
N THR A 122 46.94 55.68 0.10
CA THR A 122 45.90 54.69 0.43
C THR A 122 44.68 54.94 -0.44
N PHE A 123 44.34 53.97 -1.28
CA PHE A 123 43.14 53.96 -2.11
C PHE A 123 41.97 53.34 -1.35
N ASP A 124 40.74 53.71 -1.70
CA ASP A 124 39.53 53.11 -1.10
C ASP A 124 39.42 51.60 -1.37
N GLU A 125 39.86 51.17 -2.55
CA GLU A 125 39.88 49.78 -3.00
C GLU A 125 41.24 49.39 -3.56
N ALA A 126 41.50 48.08 -3.64
CA ALA A 126 42.72 47.58 -4.27
C ALA A 126 42.80 48.04 -5.73
N THR A 127 43.75 48.93 -6.02
CA THR A 127 43.82 49.65 -7.30
C THR A 127 45.06 49.20 -8.08
N PRO A 128 44.96 48.71 -9.32
CA PRO A 128 46.13 48.28 -10.09
C PRO A 128 46.90 49.48 -10.68
N ILE A 129 48.22 49.37 -10.77
CA ILE A 129 49.10 50.35 -11.44
C ILE A 129 50.09 49.62 -12.36
N ASP A 130 50.45 50.23 -13.49
CA ASP A 130 51.53 49.74 -14.37
C ASP A 130 52.74 50.70 -14.40
N SER A 131 52.55 51.93 -13.93
CA SER A 131 53.57 52.96 -13.91
C SER A 131 53.25 54.07 -12.91
N TYR A 132 54.25 54.87 -12.56
CA TYR A 132 54.10 56.05 -11.69
C TYR A 132 54.99 57.19 -12.16
N ASN A 133 54.70 58.41 -11.73
CA ASN A 133 55.46 59.61 -12.09
C ASN A 133 55.38 60.66 -10.98
N PHE A 134 56.31 61.62 -10.98
CA PHE A 134 56.28 62.77 -10.07
C PHE A 134 56.84 64.03 -10.73
N ALA A 135 56.56 65.20 -10.14
CA ALA A 135 57.11 66.48 -10.57
C ALA A 135 58.03 67.10 -9.49
N THR A 136 59.04 67.84 -9.94
CA THR A 136 60.03 68.51 -9.08
C THR A 136 59.47 69.78 -8.42
N ALA A 137 59.83 70.07 -7.17
CA ALA A 137 59.47 71.32 -6.50
C ALA A 137 60.32 72.54 -6.96
N ASN A 138 60.16 73.71 -6.35
CA ASN A 138 60.57 75.01 -6.91
C ASN A 138 61.81 75.73 -6.38
N ASP A 139 62.42 75.30 -5.27
CA ASP A 139 63.35 76.19 -4.55
C ASP A 139 64.71 75.58 -4.20
N TYR A 140 64.79 74.30 -3.83
CA TYR A 140 66.04 73.64 -3.42
C TYR A 140 66.28 72.34 -4.19
N ASP A 141 67.20 72.39 -5.16
CA ASP A 141 67.63 71.24 -5.96
C ASP A 141 68.24 70.11 -5.12
N SER A 142 68.90 70.46 -4.01
CA SER A 142 69.50 69.54 -3.04
C SER A 142 68.52 68.56 -2.38
N ARG A 143 67.21 68.83 -2.51
CA ARG A 143 66.11 68.02 -1.92
C ARG A 143 65.36 67.20 -2.97
N THR A 144 65.75 67.26 -4.24
CA THR A 144 65.14 66.47 -5.30
C THR A 144 65.56 65.00 -5.17
N PRO A 145 64.62 64.03 -5.19
CA PRO A 145 64.94 62.61 -5.11
C PRO A 145 65.83 62.13 -6.26
N THR A 146 66.86 61.35 -5.93
CA THR A 146 67.75 60.65 -6.87
C THR A 146 67.74 59.14 -6.69
N ALA A 147 67.17 58.62 -5.61
CA ALA A 147 66.92 57.20 -5.41
C ALA A 147 65.67 57.01 -4.55
N TRP A 148 64.91 55.94 -4.78
CA TRP A 148 63.68 55.62 -4.03
C TRP A 148 63.24 54.16 -4.24
N LYS A 149 62.25 53.74 -3.44
CA LYS A 149 61.59 52.44 -3.51
C LYS A 149 60.07 52.65 -3.59
N LEU A 150 59.38 51.90 -4.45
CA LEU A 150 57.92 51.81 -4.48
C LEU A 150 57.47 50.42 -4.05
N GLU A 151 56.50 50.35 -3.14
CA GLU A 151 56.00 49.11 -2.56
C GLU A 151 54.46 49.09 -2.52
N GLY A 152 53.84 47.91 -2.53
CA GLY A 152 52.38 47.71 -2.46
C GLY A 152 51.97 46.76 -1.34
N SER A 153 50.82 47.01 -0.70
CA SER A 153 50.26 46.21 0.40
C SER A 153 48.72 46.27 0.41
N ASN A 154 48.07 45.21 0.90
CA ASN A 154 46.62 45.19 1.17
C ASN A 154 46.26 45.19 2.66
N ASP A 155 47.22 44.91 3.55
CA ASP A 155 47.01 44.83 5.00
C ASP A 155 47.74 45.95 5.78
N GLY A 156 48.59 46.73 5.10
CA GLY A 156 49.40 47.80 5.71
C GLY A 156 50.57 47.29 6.56
N ILE A 157 50.79 45.96 6.61
CA ILE A 157 51.84 45.31 7.39
C ILE A 157 52.89 44.70 6.45
N LEU A 158 52.45 43.91 5.47
CA LEU A 158 53.31 43.25 4.50
C LEU A 158 53.35 44.05 3.19
N PHE A 159 54.53 44.56 2.85
CA PHE A 159 54.77 45.35 1.64
C PHE A 159 55.62 44.57 0.62
N GLU A 160 55.09 44.37 -0.58
CA GLU A 160 55.83 43.85 -1.73
C GLU A 160 56.58 44.99 -2.42
N THR A 161 57.85 44.79 -2.80
CA THR A 161 58.60 45.77 -3.59
C THR A 161 58.17 45.73 -5.06
N LEU A 162 57.65 46.84 -5.58
CA LEU A 162 57.17 46.98 -6.96
C LEU A 162 58.19 47.65 -7.87
N ASP A 163 58.98 48.60 -7.34
CA ASP A 163 60.11 49.23 -8.04
C ASP A 163 61.19 49.66 -7.05
N SER A 164 62.45 49.71 -7.49
CA SER A 164 63.58 50.21 -6.72
C SER A 164 64.57 50.91 -7.63
N ARG A 165 64.76 52.21 -7.43
CA ARG A 165 65.67 53.06 -8.21
C ARG A 165 66.82 53.50 -7.32
N SER A 166 68.04 53.11 -7.68
CA SER A 166 69.25 53.38 -6.91
C SER A 166 70.03 54.62 -7.38
N SER A 167 69.77 55.11 -8.60
CA SER A 167 70.42 56.30 -9.16
C SER A 167 69.65 56.84 -10.37
N TYR A 168 68.87 57.89 -10.16
CA TYR A 168 68.16 58.65 -11.17
C TYR A 168 68.85 60.01 -11.39
N ALA A 169 69.23 60.30 -12.63
CA ALA A 169 69.84 61.57 -13.00
C ALA A 169 68.76 62.65 -13.09
N ALA A 170 68.54 63.36 -11.98
CA ALA A 170 67.62 64.50 -11.95
C ALA A 170 68.00 65.55 -13.01
N LEU A 171 67.02 66.09 -13.74
CA LEU A 171 67.21 67.17 -14.70
C LEU A 171 67.83 68.40 -14.00
N SER A 172 68.78 69.07 -14.66
CA SER A 172 69.60 70.16 -14.11
C SER A 172 68.80 71.29 -13.43
N LYS A 173 69.41 71.94 -12.42
CA LYS A 173 69.13 73.17 -11.63
C LYS A 173 67.98 74.15 -12.01
N TYR A 174 67.41 74.11 -13.21
CA TYR A 174 66.39 75.06 -13.69
C TYR A 174 65.05 74.41 -14.12
N ALA A 175 64.86 73.10 -13.93
CA ALA A 175 63.61 72.41 -14.22
C ALA A 175 62.70 72.31 -12.97
N TYR A 176 62.23 73.45 -12.48
CA TYR A 176 61.22 73.51 -11.41
C TYR A 176 59.84 73.12 -11.95
N PHE A 177 59.01 72.48 -11.12
CA PHE A 177 57.62 72.12 -11.44
C PHE A 177 57.49 71.26 -12.72
N THR A 178 58.47 70.38 -12.96
CA THR A 178 58.57 69.59 -14.20
C THR A 178 58.32 68.11 -13.91
N TRP A 179 57.39 67.50 -14.65
CA TRP A 179 57.13 66.06 -14.63
C TRP A 179 58.32 65.26 -15.18
N GLN A 180 58.59 64.08 -14.60
CA GLN A 180 59.61 63.17 -15.13
C GLN A 180 59.09 62.36 -16.34
N ASN A 181 60.00 61.69 -17.05
CA ASN A 181 59.65 60.65 -18.01
C ASN A 181 59.24 59.42 -17.20
N GLY A 182 57.92 59.23 -16.99
CA GLY A 182 57.34 58.27 -16.04
C GLY A 182 57.99 56.88 -15.97
N PHE A 183 57.82 56.22 -14.83
CA PHE A 183 58.52 55.00 -14.45
C PHE A 183 57.60 53.79 -14.65
N ALA A 184 57.88 52.98 -15.67
CA ALA A 184 57.19 51.71 -15.89
C ALA A 184 57.63 50.64 -14.87
N LEU A 185 56.68 49.89 -14.35
CA LEU A 185 56.92 48.74 -13.49
C LEU A 185 57.22 47.51 -14.37
N THR A 186 58.40 46.90 -14.19
CA THR A 186 58.74 45.62 -14.82
C THR A 186 58.39 44.47 -13.87
N SER A 187 57.66 43.45 -14.35
CA SER A 187 57.12 42.37 -13.54
C SER A 187 58.15 41.66 -12.63
N PRO A 188 57.94 41.53 -11.31
CA PRO A 188 58.62 40.54 -10.47
C PRO A 188 58.19 39.12 -10.84
N THR A 189 59.10 38.17 -10.62
CA THR A 189 58.89 36.74 -10.87
C THR A 189 57.73 36.22 -10.01
N THR A 190 56.79 35.51 -10.64
CA THR A 190 55.57 35.05 -9.97
C THR A 190 55.80 33.70 -9.29
N LEU A 191 55.22 33.51 -8.09
CA LEU A 191 55.07 32.20 -7.47
C LEU A 191 54.36 31.21 -8.43
N PRO A 192 54.56 29.89 -8.27
CA PRO A 192 53.74 28.92 -8.97
C PRO A 192 52.31 28.95 -8.40
N ALA A 193 51.34 28.41 -9.14
CA ALA A 193 49.95 28.28 -8.70
C ALA A 193 49.50 26.82 -8.87
N ILE A 194 48.95 26.22 -7.81
CA ILE A 194 48.32 24.89 -7.91
C ILE A 194 46.91 25.12 -8.45
N GLN A 195 46.66 24.71 -9.70
CA GLN A 195 45.32 24.79 -10.30
C GLN A 195 44.39 23.73 -9.72
N SER A 196 44.92 22.53 -9.47
CA SER A 196 44.16 21.44 -8.88
C SER A 196 45.07 20.48 -8.12
N ILE A 197 44.54 19.94 -7.03
CA ILE A 197 44.91 18.65 -6.48
C ILE A 197 43.63 17.92 -6.11
N SER A 198 43.48 16.68 -6.57
CA SER A 198 42.31 15.85 -6.32
C SER A 198 42.71 14.39 -6.13
N ALA A 199 41.99 13.68 -5.26
CA ALA A 199 42.06 12.22 -5.20
C ALA A 199 41.19 11.61 -6.30
N THR A 200 41.58 10.42 -6.80
CA THR A 200 40.72 9.59 -7.66
C THR A 200 39.49 9.23 -6.86
N THR A 201 38.32 9.33 -7.50
CA THR A 201 37.06 8.94 -6.89
C THR A 201 36.98 7.40 -6.83
N PRO A 202 36.65 6.80 -5.68
CA PRO A 202 36.25 7.42 -4.40
C PRO A 202 37.43 7.90 -3.51
N THR A 203 37.23 9.02 -2.81
CA THR A 203 38.21 9.63 -1.87
C THR A 203 38.15 9.03 -0.45
N THR A 204 37.25 8.07 -0.24
CA THR A 204 37.12 7.26 0.98
C THR A 204 37.60 5.84 0.69
N ILE A 205 38.48 5.31 1.53
CA ILE A 205 39.02 3.96 1.39
C ILE A 205 38.97 3.18 2.71
N ALA A 206 39.03 1.86 2.62
CA ALA A 206 39.40 1.02 3.76
C ALA A 206 40.82 1.34 4.23
N SER A 207 41.11 1.06 5.50
CA SER A 207 42.45 1.23 6.06
C SER A 207 43.51 0.50 5.21
N GLY A 208 44.50 1.25 4.71
CA GLY A 208 45.55 0.71 3.83
C GLY A 208 45.15 0.53 2.36
N GLY A 209 43.92 0.92 1.98
CA GLY A 209 43.48 1.01 0.58
C GLY A 209 44.31 2.01 -0.23
N SER A 210 44.21 1.98 -1.56
CA SER A 210 45.04 2.83 -2.45
C SER A 210 44.21 3.91 -3.11
N VAL A 211 44.66 5.17 -3.07
CA VAL A 211 44.06 6.33 -3.76
C VAL A 211 45.12 7.03 -4.58
N THR A 212 44.81 7.41 -5.82
CA THR A 212 45.72 8.19 -6.66
C THR A 212 45.39 9.67 -6.57
N LEU A 213 46.33 10.49 -6.11
CA LEU A 213 46.25 11.94 -6.08
C LEU A 213 46.79 12.51 -7.39
N SER A 214 45.94 13.21 -8.15
CA SER A 214 46.30 13.90 -9.38
C SER A 214 46.40 15.41 -9.13
N TYR A 215 47.38 16.07 -9.73
CA TYR A 215 47.56 17.52 -9.58
C TYR A 215 47.93 18.23 -10.88
N THR A 216 47.58 19.51 -10.96
CA THR A 216 47.97 20.43 -12.04
C THR A 216 48.47 21.74 -11.44
N ILE A 217 49.63 22.21 -11.91
CA ILE A 217 50.32 23.42 -11.46
C ILE A 217 50.59 24.30 -12.68
N THR A 218 50.40 25.61 -12.54
CA THR A 218 50.90 26.61 -13.49
C THR A 218 52.07 27.37 -12.91
N SER A 219 53.12 27.58 -13.70
CA SER A 219 54.25 28.40 -13.29
C SER A 219 54.87 29.09 -14.50
N SER A 220 55.15 30.39 -14.38
CA SER A 220 55.83 31.19 -15.42
C SER A 220 57.36 31.00 -15.42
N THR A 221 57.89 30.33 -14.39
CA THR A 221 59.29 29.95 -14.25
C THR A 221 59.40 28.46 -13.88
N ALA A 222 60.53 27.82 -14.14
CA ALA A 222 60.70 26.38 -13.85
C ALA A 222 60.49 26.07 -12.36
N LEU A 223 59.73 25.01 -12.06
CA LEU A 223 59.59 24.49 -10.71
C LEU A 223 60.94 23.92 -10.24
N THR A 224 61.29 24.18 -8.98
CA THR A 224 62.46 23.58 -8.32
C THR A 224 62.09 22.32 -7.54
N SER A 225 60.84 22.19 -7.07
CA SER A 225 60.34 20.98 -6.41
C SER A 225 58.81 20.95 -6.32
N VAL A 226 58.25 19.74 -6.36
CA VAL A 226 56.88 19.43 -5.94
C VAL A 226 56.95 18.36 -4.85
N VAL A 227 56.39 18.64 -3.68
CA VAL A 227 56.47 17.76 -2.51
C VAL A 227 55.07 17.48 -1.96
N LEU A 228 54.81 16.24 -1.57
CA LEU A 228 53.58 15.82 -0.90
C LEU A 228 53.86 15.45 0.55
N ASN A 229 53.10 16.01 1.49
CA ASN A 229 53.11 15.67 2.91
C ASN A 229 51.76 15.06 3.32
N PRO A 230 51.69 14.19 4.35
CA PRO A 230 52.79 13.69 5.18
C PRO A 230 53.76 12.78 4.39
N GLY A 231 55.01 12.70 4.87
CA GLY A 231 56.05 11.82 4.30
C GLY A 231 57.12 12.51 3.46
N ASN A 232 57.01 13.82 3.22
CA ASN A 232 58.00 14.61 2.48
C ASN A 232 58.38 13.98 1.12
N ILE A 233 57.37 13.48 0.40
CA ILE A 233 57.52 12.70 -0.82
C ILE A 233 57.80 13.66 -1.97
N SER A 234 58.95 13.51 -2.64
CA SER A 234 59.29 14.32 -3.82
C SER A 234 58.62 13.75 -5.07
N LEU A 235 57.80 14.56 -5.73
CA LEU A 235 57.06 14.22 -6.96
C LEU A 235 57.74 14.79 -8.23
N GLY A 236 59.00 15.22 -8.11
CA GLY A 236 59.75 15.81 -9.22
C GLY A 236 59.42 17.29 -9.46
N THR A 237 59.33 17.68 -10.74
CA THR A 237 59.11 19.07 -11.18
C THR A 237 58.03 19.19 -12.27
N ASP A 238 57.26 18.13 -12.50
CA ASP A 238 56.24 18.12 -13.54
C ASP A 238 55.07 19.04 -13.18
N LEU A 239 54.56 19.74 -14.19
CA LEU A 239 53.40 20.64 -14.03
C LEU A 239 52.08 19.88 -13.87
N SER A 240 52.03 18.60 -14.23
CA SER A 240 50.93 17.71 -13.90
C SER A 240 51.42 16.28 -13.75
N SER A 241 50.93 15.58 -12.74
CA SER A 241 51.24 14.16 -12.51
C SER A 241 50.19 13.53 -11.59
N ALA A 242 50.38 12.24 -11.30
CA ALA A 242 49.54 11.46 -10.42
C ALA A 242 50.40 10.59 -9.48
N TYR A 243 50.01 10.48 -8.21
CA TYR A 243 50.74 9.72 -7.19
C TYR A 243 49.80 8.90 -6.30
N THR A 244 50.05 7.61 -6.15
CA THR A 244 49.21 6.71 -5.34
C THR A 244 49.66 6.69 -3.87
N VAL A 245 48.73 6.96 -2.96
CA VAL A 245 48.89 6.92 -1.49
C VAL A 245 48.08 5.79 -0.88
N LYS A 246 48.50 5.30 0.31
CA LYS A 246 47.80 4.23 1.06
C LYS A 246 47.62 4.52 2.55
N PRO A 247 46.83 5.54 2.93
CA PRO A 247 46.66 5.88 4.34
C PRO A 247 45.87 4.81 5.11
N THR A 248 46.22 4.60 6.37
CA THR A 248 45.51 3.71 7.31
C THR A 248 44.52 4.44 8.23
N GLU A 249 44.56 5.77 8.24
CA GLU A 249 43.66 6.69 8.95
C GLU A 249 43.34 7.88 8.05
N THR A 250 42.22 8.58 8.29
CA THR A 250 41.87 9.79 7.52
C THR A 250 43.04 10.76 7.53
N THR A 251 43.60 11.02 6.36
CA THR A 251 44.86 11.75 6.20
C THR A 251 44.65 12.93 5.26
N THR A 252 44.92 14.14 5.75
CA THR A 252 45.03 15.32 4.89
C THR A 252 46.43 15.36 4.27
N TYR A 253 46.50 15.29 2.94
CA TYR A 253 47.72 15.47 2.19
C TYR A 253 47.88 16.92 1.75
N THR A 254 49.07 17.49 1.94
CA THR A 254 49.44 18.85 1.50
C THR A 254 50.45 18.75 0.36
N LEU A 255 50.06 19.24 -0.83
CA LEU A 255 50.97 19.40 -1.97
C LEU A 255 51.61 20.78 -1.93
N THR A 256 52.94 20.84 -2.00
CA THR A 256 53.72 22.08 -2.03
C THR A 256 54.50 22.17 -3.34
N ALA A 257 54.25 23.22 -4.13
CA ALA A 257 54.97 23.52 -5.35
C ALA A 257 55.91 24.72 -5.13
N THR A 258 57.18 24.61 -5.55
CA THR A 258 58.20 25.66 -5.36
C THR A 258 58.86 26.02 -6.68
N ASN A 259 59.10 27.32 -6.91
CA ASN A 259 59.97 27.84 -7.96
C ASN A 259 60.99 28.83 -7.36
N ALA A 260 61.81 29.46 -8.20
CA ALA A 260 62.83 30.41 -7.76
C ALA A 260 62.27 31.63 -6.99
N SER A 261 60.97 31.93 -7.10
CA SER A 261 60.29 33.04 -6.44
C SER A 261 59.69 32.66 -5.08
N GLY A 262 59.62 31.37 -4.74
CA GLY A 262 59.02 30.86 -3.51
C GLY A 262 58.07 29.69 -3.75
N TRP A 263 57.19 29.41 -2.79
CA TRP A 263 56.34 28.22 -2.77
C TRP A 263 54.86 28.53 -2.53
N VAL A 264 53.98 27.62 -2.96
CA VAL A 264 52.55 27.57 -2.66
C VAL A 264 52.15 26.16 -2.23
N SER A 265 51.08 26.03 -1.46
CA SER A 265 50.57 24.73 -1.02
C SER A 265 49.05 24.61 -1.07
N GLN A 266 48.53 23.40 -1.31
CA GLN A 266 47.10 23.08 -1.29
C GLN A 266 46.86 21.71 -0.65
N ASN A 267 45.75 21.57 0.08
CA ASN A 267 45.38 20.33 0.78
C ASN A 267 44.39 19.49 -0.03
N VAL A 268 44.46 18.17 0.13
CA VAL A 268 43.45 17.18 -0.27
C VAL A 268 43.27 16.18 0.86
N GLU A 269 42.03 15.92 1.27
CA GLU A 269 41.72 14.92 2.32
C GLU A 269 41.44 13.57 1.67
N VAL A 270 42.07 12.51 2.20
CA VAL A 270 41.71 11.12 1.92
C VAL A 270 41.09 10.56 3.20
N ARG A 271 39.81 10.22 3.15
CA ARG A 271 39.09 9.65 4.29
C ARG A 271 39.37 8.16 4.37
N VAL A 272 39.60 7.67 5.58
CA VAL A 272 39.73 6.24 5.84
C VAL A 272 38.64 5.82 6.81
N THR A 273 37.79 4.90 6.37
CA THR A 273 36.81 4.27 7.26
C THR A 273 37.53 3.15 8.02
N PRO A 274 37.62 3.19 9.35
CA PRO A 274 38.12 2.07 10.14
C PRO A 274 37.18 0.88 9.91
N THR A 275 37.74 -0.23 9.46
CA THR A 275 36.96 -1.44 9.16
C THR A 275 36.59 -2.15 10.46
N LYS A 276 35.31 -2.41 10.68
CA LYS A 276 34.81 -3.29 11.76
C LYS A 276 34.46 -4.65 11.19
N THR A 277 34.98 -5.72 11.79
CA THR A 277 34.47 -7.07 11.54
C THR A 277 33.10 -7.20 12.19
N GLN A 278 32.10 -7.50 11.38
CA GLN A 278 30.76 -7.86 11.82
C GLN A 278 30.66 -9.38 11.96
N GLN A 279 29.75 -9.84 12.81
CA GLN A 279 29.49 -11.26 13.04
C GLN A 279 28.00 -11.47 13.26
N TYR A 280 27.29 -11.94 12.23
CA TYR A 280 25.84 -12.12 12.27
C TYR A 280 25.42 -13.26 11.34
N ARG A 281 24.26 -13.87 11.62
CA ARG A 281 23.62 -14.84 10.72
C ARG A 281 22.79 -14.18 9.64
N TYR A 282 22.11 -13.10 9.99
CA TYR A 282 21.20 -12.37 9.11
C TYR A 282 21.73 -10.96 8.90
N VAL A 283 21.66 -10.49 7.66
CA VAL A 283 21.92 -9.08 7.34
C VAL A 283 20.76 -8.52 6.55
N ARG A 284 20.22 -7.40 6.99
CA ARG A 284 19.16 -6.67 6.30
C ARG A 284 19.74 -5.44 5.62
N PHE A 285 19.44 -5.28 4.34
CA PHE A 285 19.74 -4.11 3.52
C PHE A 285 18.44 -3.37 3.21
N THR A 286 18.34 -2.10 3.62
CA THR A 286 17.17 -1.26 3.35
C THR A 286 17.58 -0.04 2.53
N PRO A 287 17.13 0.11 1.26
CA PRO A 287 17.43 1.29 0.47
C PRO A 287 16.63 2.51 1.00
N LEU A 288 17.33 3.61 1.28
CA LEU A 288 16.79 4.83 1.89
C LEU A 288 16.58 5.96 0.87
N ALA A 289 17.40 6.00 -0.19
CA ALA A 289 17.27 6.97 -1.27
C ALA A 289 17.78 6.39 -2.60
N PHE A 290 17.39 7.03 -3.70
CA PHE A 290 17.75 6.62 -5.05
C PHE A 290 18.32 7.78 -5.85
N ARG A 291 19.07 7.47 -6.90
CA ARG A 291 19.68 8.49 -7.77
C ARG A 291 18.62 9.39 -8.39
N GLY A 292 17.45 8.84 -8.73
CA GLY A 292 16.30 9.60 -9.18
C GLY A 292 15.57 10.26 -8.01
N VAL A 293 15.12 11.50 -8.20
CA VAL A 293 14.28 12.21 -7.22
C VAL A 293 12.89 11.57 -7.04
N VAL A 294 12.42 10.80 -8.03
CA VAL A 294 11.14 10.08 -7.97
C VAL A 294 11.31 8.70 -8.63
N PRO A 295 12.03 7.76 -7.98
CA PRO A 295 12.29 6.43 -8.53
C PRO A 295 11.03 5.58 -8.44
N ASN A 296 10.77 4.79 -9.48
CA ASN A 296 9.60 3.90 -9.50
C ASN A 296 9.89 2.47 -9.02
N SER A 297 11.16 2.14 -8.75
CA SER A 297 11.66 0.82 -8.33
C SER A 297 13.11 0.93 -7.83
N VAL A 298 13.64 -0.15 -7.26
CA VAL A 298 15.05 -0.38 -6.94
C VAL A 298 15.59 -1.50 -7.82
N GLN A 299 16.88 -1.47 -8.13
CA GLN A 299 17.54 -2.57 -8.84
C GLN A 299 19.00 -2.72 -8.41
N ILE A 300 19.48 -3.97 -8.42
CA ILE A 300 20.87 -4.33 -8.12
C ILE A 300 21.25 -5.52 -9.02
N GLY A 301 22.45 -5.49 -9.60
CA GLY A 301 22.93 -6.56 -10.49
C GLY A 301 23.61 -7.72 -9.76
N GLU A 302 24.23 -7.47 -8.61
CA GLU A 302 24.81 -8.47 -7.71
C GLU A 302 25.08 -7.81 -6.35
N PHE A 303 25.02 -8.56 -5.25
CA PHE A 303 25.32 -8.13 -3.89
C PHE A 303 26.23 -9.15 -3.19
N GLU A 304 27.41 -8.72 -2.79
CA GLU A 304 28.44 -9.62 -2.25
C GLU A 304 28.96 -9.16 -0.89
N PHE A 305 29.19 -10.09 0.02
CA PHE A 305 29.87 -9.87 1.30
C PHE A 305 31.28 -10.44 1.27
N PHE A 306 32.21 -9.82 2.00
CA PHE A 306 33.60 -10.26 2.06
C PHE A 306 34.16 -10.22 3.48
N MET A 307 35.04 -11.17 3.77
CA MET A 307 35.95 -11.17 4.91
C MET A 307 37.39 -11.16 4.39
N ASP A 308 38.15 -10.11 4.72
CA ASP A 308 39.54 -9.94 4.28
C ASP A 308 39.71 -10.13 2.76
N GLY A 309 38.72 -9.66 2.00
CA GLY A 309 38.68 -9.72 0.55
C GLY A 309 38.21 -11.06 -0.04
N THR A 310 37.97 -12.09 0.77
CA THR A 310 37.38 -13.37 0.35
C THR A 310 35.86 -13.31 0.47
N GLN A 311 35.13 -13.73 -0.56
CA GLN A 311 33.66 -13.67 -0.57
C GLN A 311 33.06 -14.61 0.49
N VAL A 312 32.05 -14.14 1.20
CA VAL A 312 31.26 -14.88 2.18
C VAL A 312 29.94 -15.26 1.51
N PRO A 313 29.68 -16.56 1.26
CA PRO A 313 28.49 -16.98 0.52
C PRO A 313 27.23 -16.80 1.36
N VAL A 314 26.20 -16.23 0.75
CA VAL A 314 24.84 -16.16 1.31
C VAL A 314 24.14 -17.50 1.05
N ALA A 315 23.40 -18.01 2.03
CA ALA A 315 22.69 -19.30 1.91
C ALA A 315 21.30 -19.13 1.30
N SER A 316 20.57 -18.09 1.71
CA SER A 316 19.26 -17.74 1.15
C SER A 316 18.97 -16.24 1.28
N ILE A 317 18.06 -15.75 0.44
CA ILE A 317 17.68 -14.34 0.37
C ILE A 317 16.17 -14.23 0.47
N GLU A 318 15.71 -13.22 1.20
CA GLU A 318 14.32 -12.85 1.37
C GLU A 318 14.13 -11.37 1.04
N ASN A 319 12.99 -11.00 0.46
CA ASN A 319 12.65 -9.61 0.15
C ASN A 319 11.21 -9.33 0.61
N ARG A 320 11.07 -9.04 1.90
CA ARG A 320 9.79 -8.71 2.52
C ARG A 320 9.28 -7.39 1.97
N GLY A 321 8.05 -7.36 1.49
CA GLY A 321 7.48 -6.14 0.90
C GLY A 321 7.73 -5.99 -0.61
N GLY A 322 8.54 -6.85 -1.23
CA GLY A 322 8.95 -6.70 -2.63
C GLY A 322 7.91 -7.09 -3.69
N ARG A 323 7.99 -6.43 -4.85
CA ARG A 323 7.29 -6.74 -6.11
C ARG A 323 8.27 -6.73 -7.27
N PHE A 324 8.55 -7.89 -7.86
CA PHE A 324 9.37 -8.03 -9.06
C PHE A 324 8.52 -8.49 -10.26
N SER A 325 8.84 -8.03 -11.46
CA SER A 325 8.29 -8.62 -12.69
C SER A 325 9.13 -9.84 -13.10
N ASN A 326 8.73 -10.56 -14.15
CA ASN A 326 9.42 -11.72 -14.76
C ASN A 326 10.92 -11.50 -15.09
N SER A 327 11.50 -10.33 -14.79
CA SER A 327 12.86 -9.92 -15.07
C SER A 327 13.75 -9.80 -13.82
N GLY A 328 13.45 -10.44 -12.68
CA GLY A 328 14.48 -10.57 -11.64
C GLY A 328 14.18 -11.28 -10.31
N PRO A 329 14.09 -12.62 -10.26
CA PRO A 329 14.08 -13.40 -9.01
C PRO A 329 15.24 -13.05 -8.06
N LEU A 330 15.05 -13.24 -6.75
CA LEU A 330 16.04 -12.92 -5.70
C LEU A 330 17.41 -13.57 -5.90
N VAL A 331 17.46 -14.67 -6.64
CA VAL A 331 18.70 -15.38 -6.97
C VAL A 331 19.71 -14.48 -7.72
N HIS A 332 19.23 -13.51 -8.51
CA HIS A 332 20.08 -12.57 -9.27
C HIS A 332 20.85 -11.57 -8.38
N LEU A 333 20.67 -11.61 -7.05
CA LEU A 333 21.52 -10.84 -6.15
C LEU A 333 22.81 -11.58 -5.81
N THR A 334 22.88 -12.90 -6.02
CA THR A 334 24.00 -13.73 -5.57
C THR A 334 24.32 -14.88 -6.52
N ASP A 335 23.91 -14.82 -7.79
CA ASP A 335 24.14 -15.91 -8.75
C ASP A 335 25.52 -15.83 -9.42
N GLY A 336 26.28 -14.76 -9.13
CA GLY A 336 27.57 -14.48 -9.73
C GLY A 336 27.50 -13.99 -11.17
N ASP A 337 26.29 -13.84 -11.75
CA ASP A 337 26.06 -13.28 -13.08
C ASP A 337 25.64 -11.81 -12.96
N VAL A 338 26.66 -10.95 -12.99
CA VAL A 338 26.56 -9.48 -12.96
C VAL A 338 25.71 -8.84 -14.08
N TYR A 339 25.27 -9.62 -15.08
CA TYR A 339 24.38 -9.15 -16.15
C TYR A 339 22.91 -9.44 -15.87
N THR A 340 22.62 -10.30 -14.89
CA THR A 340 21.27 -10.41 -14.34
C THR A 340 21.02 -9.24 -13.38
N LYS A 341 19.76 -9.10 -12.96
CA LYS A 341 19.41 -8.10 -11.96
C LYS A 341 18.23 -8.54 -11.13
N TRP A 342 18.27 -8.18 -9.87
CA TRP A 342 17.08 -8.03 -9.07
C TRP A 342 16.47 -6.65 -9.34
N LEU A 343 15.13 -6.62 -9.47
CA LEU A 343 14.35 -5.42 -9.72
C LEU A 343 13.10 -5.48 -8.84
N ASP A 344 12.91 -4.47 -7.99
CA ASP A 344 11.76 -4.39 -7.10
C ASP A 344 11.04 -3.03 -7.18
N PHE A 345 9.75 -3.06 -7.52
CA PHE A 345 8.89 -1.88 -7.64
C PHE A 345 8.42 -1.31 -6.29
N ASN A 346 8.50 -2.09 -5.22
CA ASN A 346 8.11 -1.65 -3.89
C ASN A 346 9.29 -1.04 -3.12
N ARG A 347 10.52 -1.30 -3.57
CA ARG A 347 11.76 -0.81 -2.94
C ARG A 347 11.89 -1.32 -1.50
N GLY A 348 11.47 -2.57 -1.29
CA GLY A 348 11.58 -3.31 -0.05
C GLY A 348 13.04 -3.61 0.31
N GLY A 349 13.24 -3.93 1.59
CA GLY A 349 14.53 -4.35 2.10
C GLY A 349 14.82 -5.82 1.77
N ILE A 350 16.10 -6.14 1.62
CA ILE A 350 16.59 -7.51 1.38
C ILE A 350 17.15 -8.06 2.69
N ILE A 351 16.81 -9.30 3.04
CA ILE A 351 17.42 -10.04 4.14
C ILE A 351 18.26 -11.17 3.55
N PHE A 352 19.55 -11.17 3.87
CA PHE A 352 20.50 -12.22 3.56
C PHE A 352 20.63 -13.15 4.78
N ASP A 353 20.28 -14.44 4.64
CA ASP A 353 20.57 -15.48 5.64
C ASP A 353 21.83 -16.24 5.22
N PHE A 354 22.85 -16.23 6.06
CA PHE A 354 24.09 -16.99 5.88
C PHE A 354 23.95 -18.46 6.33
N GLY A 355 22.78 -18.87 6.82
CA GLY A 355 22.46 -20.19 7.38
C GLY A 355 23.01 -20.42 8.79
N SER A 356 24.05 -19.67 9.17
CA SER A 356 24.65 -19.60 10.50
C SER A 356 25.39 -18.27 10.67
N SER A 357 25.79 -17.92 11.90
CA SER A 357 26.53 -16.68 12.16
C SER A 357 27.92 -16.73 11.49
N VAL A 358 28.24 -15.75 10.65
CA VAL A 358 29.50 -15.65 9.89
C VAL A 358 30.17 -14.30 10.08
N GLN A 359 31.48 -14.24 9.87
CA GLN A 359 32.24 -13.00 9.91
C GLN A 359 32.38 -12.38 8.53
N PHE A 360 32.22 -11.05 8.45
CA PHE A 360 32.43 -10.25 7.24
C PHE A 360 32.86 -8.83 7.65
N ASN A 361 33.60 -8.15 6.78
CA ASN A 361 34.15 -6.83 7.04
C ASN A 361 34.03 -5.85 5.87
N SER A 362 33.48 -6.29 4.74
CA SER A 362 33.07 -5.42 3.64
C SER A 362 31.94 -6.02 2.81
N TYR A 363 31.29 -5.20 2.00
CA TYR A 363 30.29 -5.62 1.02
C TYR A 363 30.48 -4.86 -0.31
N GLN A 364 29.86 -5.33 -1.38
CA GLN A 364 29.94 -4.73 -2.71
C GLN A 364 28.61 -4.89 -3.44
N MET A 365 28.26 -3.93 -4.28
CA MET A 365 27.11 -4.02 -5.17
C MET A 365 27.55 -3.81 -6.62
N THR A 366 26.93 -4.53 -7.53
CA THR A 366 27.08 -4.34 -8.97
C THR A 366 25.88 -3.57 -9.52
N THR A 367 26.14 -2.57 -10.36
CA THR A 367 25.07 -1.78 -10.96
C THR A 367 24.30 -2.60 -12.01
N ALA A 368 22.98 -2.44 -12.10
CA ALA A 368 22.18 -3.03 -13.19
C ALA A 368 22.45 -2.29 -14.52
N ASN A 369 21.82 -2.70 -15.63
CA ASN A 369 22.18 -2.21 -16.98
C ASN A 369 21.26 -1.17 -17.64
N ASP A 370 20.03 -0.93 -17.16
CA ASP A 370 19.00 -0.21 -17.94
C ASP A 370 18.57 1.18 -17.44
N GLU A 371 18.39 1.41 -16.13
CA GLU A 371 17.74 2.65 -15.64
C GLU A 371 18.43 3.30 -14.43
N GLN A 372 19.21 4.35 -14.65
CA GLN A 372 19.99 5.04 -13.60
C GLN A 372 19.17 5.56 -12.42
N SER A 373 17.91 5.93 -12.61
CA SER A 373 17.10 6.54 -11.55
C SER A 373 16.75 5.58 -10.40
N ARG A 374 16.82 4.26 -10.62
CA ARG A 374 16.45 3.20 -9.68
C ARG A 374 17.59 2.71 -8.78
N ASP A 375 18.79 3.23 -8.98
CA ASP A 375 19.94 2.77 -8.22
C ASP A 375 19.83 3.23 -6.77
N PRO A 376 20.03 2.34 -5.79
CA PRO A 376 20.10 2.73 -4.40
C PRO A 376 21.35 3.57 -4.20
N VAL A 377 21.17 4.64 -3.47
CA VAL A 377 22.23 5.61 -3.23
C VAL A 377 22.41 5.76 -1.69
N GLU A 378 21.33 5.88 -0.91
CA GLU A 378 21.43 5.80 0.56
C GLU A 378 20.88 4.47 1.02
N TRP A 379 21.44 3.87 2.06
CA TRP A 379 20.93 2.62 2.62
C TRP A 379 21.32 2.42 4.09
N LEU A 380 20.54 1.57 4.76
CA LEU A 380 20.77 1.04 6.09
C LEU A 380 21.18 -0.43 5.99
N MET A 381 22.19 -0.83 6.77
CA MET A 381 22.56 -2.23 6.95
C MET A 381 22.44 -2.61 8.42
N GLU A 382 21.75 -3.71 8.69
CA GLU A 382 21.53 -4.23 10.05
C GLU A 382 21.91 -5.71 10.12
N GLY A 383 22.45 -6.15 11.25
CA GLY A 383 22.81 -7.54 11.52
C GLY A 383 21.97 -8.13 12.64
N SER A 384 21.61 -9.41 12.53
CA SER A 384 20.89 -10.18 13.56
C SER A 384 21.40 -11.62 13.63
N ASP A 385 21.35 -12.24 14.82
CA ASP A 385 21.61 -13.67 15.00
C ASP A 385 20.33 -14.50 15.18
N ASP A 386 19.24 -13.86 15.63
CA ASP A 386 17.98 -14.50 16.03
C ASP A 386 16.79 -14.11 15.13
N TYR A 387 17.03 -13.27 14.11
CA TYR A 387 16.05 -12.71 13.19
C TYR A 387 15.10 -11.66 13.82
N ASN A 388 15.15 -11.46 15.14
CA ASN A 388 14.23 -10.59 15.88
C ASN A 388 14.93 -9.33 16.37
N THR A 389 16.17 -9.47 16.83
CA THR A 389 16.99 -8.38 17.35
C THR A 389 17.95 -7.93 16.26
N TRP A 390 17.73 -6.72 15.74
CA TRP A 390 18.57 -6.13 14.68
C TRP A 390 19.46 -5.04 15.23
N VAL A 391 20.72 -5.04 14.80
CA VAL A 391 21.74 -4.06 15.18
C VAL A 391 22.24 -3.36 13.92
N ILE A 392 22.22 -2.03 13.90
CA ILE A 392 22.79 -1.27 12.79
C ILE A 392 24.29 -1.54 12.69
N ILE A 393 24.73 -2.00 11.53
CA ILE A 393 26.13 -2.32 11.21
C ILE A 393 26.73 -1.39 10.16
N ASP A 394 25.89 -0.71 9.37
CA ASP A 394 26.26 0.40 8.50
C ASP A 394 25.08 1.35 8.29
N HIS A 395 25.35 2.64 8.14
CA HIS A 395 24.35 3.64 7.73
C HIS A 395 25.03 4.65 6.81
N LEU A 396 24.72 4.57 5.53
CA LEU A 396 25.28 5.44 4.51
C LEU A 396 24.27 6.55 4.14
N GLY A 397 24.30 7.66 4.89
CA GLY A 397 23.38 8.79 4.70
C GLY A 397 23.87 9.88 3.73
N GLN A 398 22.97 10.83 3.39
CA GLN A 398 23.06 11.91 2.38
C GLN A 398 24.37 12.74 2.31
N ASN A 399 25.23 12.72 3.34
CA ASN A 399 26.52 13.44 3.39
C ASN A 399 27.76 12.54 3.20
N ALA A 400 27.59 11.23 3.03
CA ALA A 400 28.65 10.35 2.55
C ALA A 400 28.77 10.53 1.04
N TYR A 401 29.86 11.15 0.59
CA TYR A 401 30.17 11.31 -0.84
C TYR A 401 30.06 9.94 -1.54
N TYR A 402 29.17 9.85 -2.50
CA TYR A 402 28.59 8.64 -3.08
C TYR A 402 29.57 7.50 -3.46
N PRO A 403 29.43 6.26 -2.93
CA PRO A 403 30.18 5.09 -3.39
C PRO A 403 29.52 4.37 -4.58
N TYR A 404 28.25 4.65 -4.91
CA TYR A 404 27.59 4.03 -6.06
C TYR A 404 28.00 4.71 -7.38
N PRO A 405 28.67 4.02 -8.33
CA PRO A 405 29.32 4.67 -9.47
C PRO A 405 28.32 5.30 -10.44
N TYR A 406 28.65 6.45 -11.05
CA TYR A 406 27.79 7.03 -12.09
C TYR A 406 27.70 6.13 -13.32
N GLU A 407 28.82 5.50 -13.68
CA GLU A 407 28.91 4.50 -14.73
C GLU A 407 28.08 3.27 -14.38
N ARG A 408 27.54 2.63 -15.41
CA ARG A 408 26.60 1.51 -15.31
C ARG A 408 27.20 0.29 -15.97
N THR A 409 26.88 -0.89 -15.47
CA THR A 409 27.19 -2.14 -16.14
C THR A 409 26.51 -2.12 -17.51
N THR A 410 27.29 -2.20 -18.57
CA THR A 410 26.77 -2.10 -19.93
C THR A 410 26.55 -3.48 -20.54
N GLU A 411 25.58 -3.56 -21.44
CA GLU A 411 25.27 -4.79 -22.18
C GLU A 411 26.44 -5.25 -23.09
N ASP A 412 27.42 -4.38 -23.35
CA ASP A 412 28.64 -4.68 -24.12
C ASP A 412 29.83 -5.18 -23.29
N GLY A 413 29.65 -5.39 -21.97
CA GLY A 413 30.58 -6.13 -21.12
C GLY A 413 31.45 -5.29 -20.18
N SER A 414 31.19 -3.99 -20.01
CA SER A 414 31.82 -3.20 -18.94
C SER A 414 31.08 -3.44 -17.63
N ILE A 415 31.75 -4.02 -16.63
CA ILE A 415 31.18 -4.28 -15.31
C ILE A 415 31.48 -3.09 -14.39
N THR A 416 30.45 -2.53 -13.77
CA THR A 416 30.61 -1.41 -12.84
C THR A 416 30.09 -1.79 -11.46
N THR A 417 30.96 -1.72 -10.46
CA THR A 417 30.66 -2.06 -9.06
C THR A 417 31.02 -0.91 -8.12
N THR A 418 30.44 -0.89 -6.93
CA THR A 418 30.79 0.06 -5.86
C THR A 418 32.24 -0.06 -5.36
N GLY A 419 32.95 -1.13 -5.73
CA GLY A 419 34.09 -1.61 -4.97
C GLY A 419 33.69 -2.14 -3.59
N LYS A 420 34.62 -2.80 -2.90
CA LYS A 420 34.39 -3.35 -1.55
C LYS A 420 34.30 -2.21 -0.54
N ILE A 421 33.08 -1.91 -0.09
CA ILE A 421 32.78 -0.92 0.94
C ILE A 421 33.06 -1.57 2.29
N PRO A 422 34.00 -1.05 3.09
CA PRO A 422 34.27 -1.56 4.44
C PRO A 422 33.14 -1.18 5.39
N PHE A 423 32.73 -2.10 6.26
CA PHE A 423 31.80 -1.77 7.34
C PHE A 423 32.48 -0.79 8.32
N PRO A 424 31.83 0.33 8.68
CA PRO A 424 32.41 1.30 9.60
C PRO A 424 32.43 0.79 11.04
N THR A 425 33.39 1.29 11.81
CA THR A 425 33.21 1.38 13.27
C THR A 425 32.17 2.46 13.56
N LEU A 426 30.91 2.07 13.72
CA LEU A 426 29.86 2.99 14.16
C LEU A 426 30.12 3.46 15.60
N PRO A 427 29.85 4.73 15.93
CA PRO A 427 29.85 5.18 17.32
C PRO A 427 28.92 4.29 18.13
N THR A 428 29.38 3.80 19.29
CA THR A 428 28.47 3.13 20.23
C THR A 428 27.39 4.11 20.65
N PRO A 429 26.09 3.78 20.49
CA PRO A 429 25.01 4.65 20.92
C PRO A 429 25.15 5.00 22.40
N LEU A 430 24.88 6.25 22.75
CA LEU A 430 24.82 6.68 24.15
C LEU A 430 23.56 6.09 24.77
N VAL A 431 23.70 5.33 25.86
CA VAL A 431 22.58 4.61 26.48
C VAL A 431 21.86 5.52 27.47
N TRP A 432 20.54 5.67 27.34
CA TRP A 432 19.72 6.39 28.29
C TRP A 432 19.85 5.77 29.68
N SER A 433 20.25 6.59 30.64
CA SER A 433 20.46 6.22 32.04
C SER A 433 19.52 6.98 32.98
N GLY A 434 18.44 7.56 32.44
CA GLY A 434 17.50 8.41 33.15
C GLY A 434 17.03 7.80 34.48
N THR A 435 16.87 8.69 35.46
CA THR A 435 16.38 8.32 36.81
C THR A 435 15.07 9.04 37.08
N THR A 436 14.33 8.61 38.10
CA THR A 436 13.11 9.32 38.54
C THR A 436 13.36 10.77 38.96
N SER A 437 14.61 11.17 39.20
CA SER A 437 15.02 12.54 39.53
C SER A 437 15.69 13.30 38.37
N ASN A 438 15.98 12.64 37.24
CA ASN A 438 16.63 13.22 36.08
C ASN A 438 16.12 12.54 34.81
N SER A 439 14.98 13.02 34.31
CA SER A 439 14.31 12.57 33.08
C SER A 439 14.49 13.55 31.92
N GLU A 440 15.20 14.67 32.12
CA GLU A 440 15.31 15.73 31.12
C GLU A 440 16.35 15.40 30.05
N TRP A 441 15.92 15.28 28.80
CA TRP A 441 16.80 15.25 27.64
C TRP A 441 17.09 16.68 27.15
N ASN A 442 18.35 17.06 27.28
CA ASN A 442 18.97 18.27 26.73
C ASN A 442 20.48 18.03 26.52
N GLY A 443 21.20 19.02 25.99
CA GLY A 443 22.66 18.94 25.76
C GLY A 443 23.54 19.19 26.99
N THR A 444 22.98 19.27 28.20
CA THR A 444 23.72 19.63 29.43
C THR A 444 23.65 18.60 30.55
N ASN A 445 22.60 17.79 30.60
CA ASN A 445 22.41 16.79 31.64
C ASN A 445 23.17 15.51 31.28
N THR A 446 23.72 14.84 32.30
CA THR A 446 24.48 13.59 32.13
C THR A 446 23.58 12.36 32.22
N ASN A 447 22.59 12.30 31.33
CA ASN A 447 21.56 11.28 31.29
C ASN A 447 21.86 10.15 30.29
N PHE A 448 22.97 10.20 29.53
CA PHE A 448 23.36 9.09 28.65
C PHE A 448 24.69 8.45 29.08
N SER A 449 24.63 7.26 29.68
CA SER A 449 25.79 6.54 30.23
C SER A 449 26.70 7.40 31.13
N GLY A 450 26.11 8.34 31.87
CA GLY A 450 26.85 9.30 32.71
C GLY A 450 27.53 10.46 31.96
N THR A 451 27.17 10.68 30.68
CA THR A 451 27.68 11.73 29.80
C THR A 451 26.55 12.60 29.22
N THR A 452 26.90 13.75 28.66
CA THR A 452 25.96 14.68 28.00
C THR A 452 25.75 14.31 26.55
N PHE A 453 24.52 14.47 26.06
CA PHE A 453 24.20 14.38 24.63
C PHE A 453 24.73 15.57 23.82
N ALA A 454 25.24 15.31 22.63
CA ALA A 454 25.51 16.31 21.60
C ALA A 454 24.72 16.00 20.31
N ASP A 455 24.36 17.05 19.57
CA ASP A 455 23.72 16.90 18.27
C ASP A 455 24.57 16.03 17.33
N GLY A 456 23.90 15.07 16.66
CA GLY A 456 24.53 14.02 15.85
C GLY A 456 24.85 12.73 16.62
N ASP A 457 24.76 12.71 17.95
CA ASP A 457 24.97 11.47 18.71
C ASP A 457 23.84 10.47 18.46
N SER A 458 24.19 9.19 18.32
CA SER A 458 23.22 8.10 18.32
C SER A 458 22.85 7.76 19.75
N VAL A 459 21.56 7.55 20.03
CA VAL A 459 21.08 7.26 21.38
C VAL A 459 20.30 5.95 21.43
N LEU A 460 20.48 5.19 22.53
CA LEU A 460 19.82 3.92 22.80
C LEU A 460 18.99 4.01 24.09
N PHE A 461 17.73 3.62 24.01
CA PHE A 461 16.80 3.46 25.12
C PHE A 461 16.55 1.96 25.29
N ASP A 462 17.16 1.35 26.31
CA ASP A 462 17.07 -0.08 26.60
C ASP A 462 16.49 -0.36 27.99
N ASP A 463 16.45 -1.62 28.43
CA ASP A 463 15.92 -2.01 29.73
C ASP A 463 16.85 -1.66 30.93
N THR A 464 17.98 -1.00 30.71
CA THR A 464 18.95 -0.71 31.79
C THR A 464 18.69 0.59 32.55
N ALA A 465 17.83 1.47 32.02
CA ALA A 465 17.44 2.71 32.68
C ALA A 465 16.59 2.45 33.95
N GLN A 466 16.58 3.41 34.87
CA GLN A 466 15.72 3.32 36.07
C GLN A 466 14.31 3.85 35.83
N SER A 467 14.16 4.76 34.86
CA SER A 467 12.87 5.30 34.42
C SER A 467 12.83 5.42 32.90
N GLY A 468 11.67 5.07 32.33
CA GLY A 468 11.36 5.25 30.91
C GLY A 468 10.83 6.64 30.56
N ASP A 469 10.69 7.54 31.54
CA ASP A 469 10.27 8.93 31.28
C ASP A 469 11.40 9.71 30.61
N VAL A 470 11.16 10.17 29.37
CA VAL A 470 12.09 10.98 28.58
C VAL A 470 11.44 12.32 28.27
N ASN A 471 11.82 13.35 29.04
CA ASN A 471 11.31 14.71 28.93
C ASN A 471 12.26 15.57 28.07
N VAL A 472 11.98 15.73 26.79
CA VAL A 472 12.72 16.60 25.87
C VAL A 472 12.43 18.06 26.22
N THR A 473 13.45 18.80 26.65
CA THR A 473 13.30 20.18 27.16
C THR A 473 13.80 21.25 26.18
N SER A 474 14.54 20.85 25.15
CA SER A 474 15.08 21.73 24.09
C SER A 474 14.96 21.08 22.72
N VAL A 475 15.35 21.79 21.65
CA VAL A 475 15.57 21.13 20.36
C VAL A 475 16.78 20.20 20.50
N VAL A 476 16.66 18.96 20.02
CA VAL A 476 17.75 17.99 19.91
C VAL A 476 17.75 17.37 18.51
N THR A 477 18.92 17.10 17.95
CA THR A 477 19.09 16.51 16.61
C THR A 477 19.98 15.26 16.68
N PRO A 478 19.47 14.13 17.21
CA PRO A 478 20.25 12.90 17.31
C PRO A 478 20.66 12.38 15.92
N GLY A 479 21.74 11.61 15.87
CA GLY A 479 22.13 10.88 14.67
C GLY A 479 21.24 9.65 14.42
N GLN A 480 20.80 8.98 15.49
CA GLN A 480 19.89 7.82 15.48
C GLN A 480 19.10 7.75 16.80
N LEU A 481 17.85 7.28 16.72
CA LEU A 481 16.96 7.02 17.85
C LEU A 481 16.64 5.52 17.93
N ILE A 482 17.21 4.82 18.90
CA ILE A 482 17.03 3.38 19.03
C ILE A 482 16.30 3.10 20.34
N PHE A 483 15.12 2.51 20.27
CA PHE A 483 14.38 1.97 21.40
C PHE A 483 14.40 0.45 21.32
N ASN A 484 15.18 -0.20 22.17
CA ASN A 484 15.25 -1.65 22.27
C ASN A 484 14.88 -2.06 23.69
N ASN A 485 13.58 -2.03 23.96
CA ASN A 485 13.03 -2.21 25.30
C ASN A 485 11.98 -3.33 25.28
N SER A 486 12.10 -4.25 26.23
CA SER A 486 11.19 -5.40 26.35
C SER A 486 10.43 -5.42 27.67
N THR A 487 10.97 -4.82 28.72
CA THR A 487 10.43 -4.83 30.09
C THR A 487 10.15 -3.45 30.67
N LEU A 488 10.89 -2.43 30.23
CA LEU A 488 10.69 -1.04 30.61
C LEU A 488 10.02 -0.29 29.47
N ASP A 489 8.79 0.17 29.68
CA ASP A 489 8.12 1.05 28.72
C ASP A 489 8.73 2.45 28.76
N TYR A 490 8.81 3.09 27.59
CA TYR A 490 9.34 4.45 27.43
C TYR A 490 8.25 5.44 27.04
N THR A 491 8.28 6.62 27.63
CA THR A 491 7.41 7.74 27.26
C THR A 491 8.27 8.92 26.86
N LEU A 492 8.19 9.30 25.59
CA LEU A 492 8.84 10.46 25.01
C LEU A 492 7.87 11.64 24.98
N GLY A 493 8.15 12.68 25.76
CA GLY A 493 7.34 13.89 25.82
C GLY A 493 8.18 15.13 26.14
N GLY A 494 7.51 16.22 26.53
CA GLY A 494 8.17 17.47 26.91
C GLY A 494 7.84 18.64 26.00
N THR A 495 8.42 19.81 26.28
CA THR A 495 8.19 21.06 25.52
C THR A 495 9.19 21.29 24.40
N GLY A 496 10.27 20.51 24.37
CA GLY A 496 11.26 20.49 23.30
C GLY A 496 10.79 19.67 22.10
N VAL A 497 11.64 19.55 21.08
CA VAL A 497 11.33 18.80 19.86
C VAL A 497 12.55 18.02 19.40
N ILE A 498 12.34 16.78 18.95
CA ILE A 498 13.37 16.05 18.23
C ILE A 498 13.27 16.42 16.75
N SER A 499 14.37 16.86 16.15
CA SER A 499 14.39 17.24 14.74
C SER A 499 15.56 16.65 13.97
N GLY A 500 15.51 16.76 12.64
CA GLY A 500 16.57 16.33 11.74
C GLY A 500 16.34 14.94 11.15
N SER A 501 17.38 14.41 10.51
CA SER A 501 17.30 13.19 9.69
C SER A 501 17.48 11.90 10.48
N ALA A 502 17.27 11.90 11.79
CA ALA A 502 17.44 10.73 12.64
C ALA A 502 16.40 9.67 12.26
N ASP A 503 16.85 8.44 12.02
CA ASP A 503 15.96 7.30 11.93
C ASP A 503 15.52 6.87 13.34
N LEU A 504 14.26 6.45 13.47
CA LEU A 504 13.70 5.89 14.69
C LEU A 504 13.45 4.40 14.51
N THR A 505 14.13 3.58 15.31
CA THR A 505 13.93 2.14 15.36
C THR A 505 13.37 1.75 16.72
N LYS A 506 12.23 1.06 16.73
CA LYS A 506 11.64 0.44 17.92
C LYS A 506 11.66 -1.08 17.78
N SER A 507 12.31 -1.76 18.71
CA SER A 507 12.37 -3.22 18.82
C SER A 507 12.13 -3.64 20.27
N GLY A 508 12.06 -4.96 20.51
CA GLY A 508 11.69 -5.51 21.82
C GLY A 508 10.18 -5.43 22.08
N THR A 509 9.70 -6.22 23.05
CA THR A 509 8.25 -6.41 23.29
C THR A 509 7.58 -5.25 24.05
N GLY A 510 8.36 -4.30 24.57
CA GLY A 510 7.86 -3.19 25.38
C GLY A 510 7.21 -2.09 24.55
N THR A 511 6.68 -1.09 25.23
CA THR A 511 5.97 0.05 24.64
C THR A 511 6.89 1.26 24.50
N LEU A 512 6.74 1.99 23.40
CA LEU A 512 7.20 3.37 23.26
C LEU A 512 5.98 4.26 23.07
N THR A 513 5.78 5.25 23.94
CA THR A 513 4.73 6.26 23.81
C THR A 513 5.33 7.59 23.39
N ILE A 514 4.78 8.23 22.35
CA ILE A 514 5.16 9.57 21.90
C ILE A 514 4.02 10.55 22.20
N ASP A 515 4.29 11.46 23.14
CA ASP A 515 3.36 12.45 23.70
C ASP A 515 3.64 13.89 23.22
N SER A 516 4.70 14.11 22.43
CA SER A 516 5.05 15.42 21.86
C SER A 516 5.27 15.35 20.35
N PRO A 517 4.81 16.35 19.56
CA PRO A 517 5.11 16.42 18.13
C PRO A 517 6.63 16.49 17.89
N ASN A 518 7.09 15.79 16.85
CA ASN A 518 8.50 15.79 16.45
C ASN A 518 8.66 16.28 15.00
N TYR A 519 9.90 16.52 14.59
CA TYR A 519 10.30 16.91 13.23
C TYR A 519 11.34 15.93 12.69
N LEU A 520 11.03 14.64 12.77
CA LEU A 520 11.86 13.56 12.25
C LEU A 520 11.68 13.43 10.74
N ASP A 521 12.76 13.63 10.00
CA ASP A 521 12.80 13.46 8.55
C ASP A 521 13.30 12.06 8.14
N GLY A 522 13.74 11.23 9.12
CA GLY A 522 14.22 9.87 8.92
C GLY A 522 13.13 8.81 8.71
N VAL A 523 13.57 7.57 8.52
CA VAL A 523 12.72 6.37 8.50
C VAL A 523 12.24 6.07 9.90
N VAL A 524 11.00 5.57 10.00
CA VAL A 524 10.46 5.06 11.26
C VAL A 524 10.20 3.56 11.07
N THR A 525 10.86 2.75 11.88
CA THR A 525 10.80 1.29 11.83
C THR A 525 10.37 0.75 13.19
N ILE A 526 9.36 -0.11 13.19
CA ILE A 526 8.81 -0.75 14.38
C ILE A 526 8.85 -2.26 14.13
N GLU A 527 9.72 -2.96 14.84
CA GLU A 527 10.09 -4.37 14.60
C GLU A 527 9.60 -5.31 15.70
N GLY A 528 8.89 -4.75 16.67
CA GLY A 528 8.32 -5.47 17.79
C GLY A 528 7.76 -4.54 18.85
N GLY A 529 6.87 -5.09 19.67
CA GLY A 529 6.18 -4.37 20.73
C GLY A 529 5.19 -3.34 20.18
N THR A 530 4.94 -2.30 20.97
CA THR A 530 3.92 -1.29 20.66
C THR A 530 4.55 0.10 20.55
N LEU A 531 4.23 0.82 19.48
CA LEU A 531 4.42 2.27 19.40
C LEU A 531 3.07 2.96 19.59
N VAL A 532 2.94 3.80 20.60
CA VAL A 532 1.74 4.58 20.90
C VAL A 532 1.94 6.03 20.47
N THR A 533 0.98 6.58 19.73
CA THR A 533 0.97 7.99 19.30
C THR A 533 -0.21 8.72 19.92
N ASN A 534 0.06 9.59 20.89
CA ASN A 534 -0.96 10.36 21.59
C ASN A 534 -1.14 11.78 21.04
N VAL A 535 -0.32 12.17 20.05
CA VAL A 535 -0.33 13.52 19.45
C VAL A 535 -0.15 13.48 17.94
N ALA A 536 -0.71 14.48 17.26
CA ALA A 536 -0.43 14.72 15.85
C ALA A 536 1.05 15.09 15.64
N GLY A 537 1.66 14.57 14.57
CA GLY A 537 3.08 14.84 14.26
C GLY A 537 4.08 14.02 15.07
N ALA A 538 3.65 12.96 15.77
CA ALA A 538 4.55 12.02 16.45
C ALA A 538 5.67 11.49 15.53
N PHE A 539 5.37 11.28 14.24
CA PHE A 539 6.27 10.75 13.21
C PHE A 539 7.08 11.78 12.41
N GLY A 540 6.99 13.07 12.72
CA GLY A 540 7.66 14.11 11.92
C GLY A 540 6.83 14.72 10.79
N ARG A 541 7.51 15.48 9.90
CA ARG A 541 6.89 16.23 8.80
C ARG A 541 6.64 15.32 7.58
N ALA A 542 5.58 15.61 6.83
CA ALA A 542 5.08 14.79 5.72
C ALA A 542 5.88 14.87 4.40
N ASP A 543 6.88 15.74 4.28
CA ASP A 543 7.41 16.17 2.99
C ASP A 543 8.45 15.22 2.36
N TYR A 544 8.85 14.15 3.05
CA TYR A 544 9.83 13.18 2.56
C TYR A 544 9.22 11.79 2.37
N ASN A 545 9.42 11.20 1.19
CA ASN A 545 8.97 9.86 0.76
C ASN A 545 9.64 8.68 1.50
N ARG A 546 10.14 8.88 2.73
CA ARG A 546 10.75 7.80 3.54
C ARG A 546 9.66 6.94 4.17
N PRO A 547 9.76 5.61 4.20
CA PRO A 547 8.68 4.75 4.67
C PRO A 547 8.43 4.78 6.19
N LEU A 548 7.22 4.37 6.58
CA LEU A 548 6.89 3.85 7.92
C LEU A 548 6.82 2.32 7.80
N MET A 549 7.64 1.61 8.56
CA MET A 549 7.78 0.16 8.50
C MET A 549 7.29 -0.47 9.79
N LEU A 550 6.36 -1.43 9.69
CA LEU A 550 5.89 -2.25 10.81
C LEU A 550 6.19 -3.72 10.49
N ASP A 551 6.94 -4.39 11.34
CA ASP A 551 7.26 -5.82 11.23
C ASP A 551 7.01 -6.47 12.59
N ASN A 552 6.05 -7.40 12.65
CA ASN A 552 5.63 -8.07 13.89
C ASN A 552 5.33 -7.10 15.07
N ALA A 553 4.74 -5.94 14.76
CA ALA A 553 4.57 -4.84 15.71
C ALA A 553 3.14 -4.28 15.77
N THR A 554 2.85 -3.51 16.81
CA THR A 554 1.61 -2.75 16.96
C THR A 554 1.87 -1.25 16.87
N LEU A 555 1.12 -0.55 16.03
CA LEU A 555 0.98 0.91 16.08
C LEU A 555 -0.38 1.26 16.68
N GLU A 556 -0.35 1.89 17.85
CA GLU A 556 -1.53 2.41 18.55
C GLU A 556 -1.67 3.92 18.31
N VAL A 557 -2.83 4.34 17.77
CA VAL A 557 -3.11 5.72 17.39
C VAL A 557 -4.23 6.27 18.26
N ASN A 558 -3.86 7.11 19.22
CA ASN A 558 -4.75 7.65 20.26
C ASN A 558 -5.07 9.14 20.08
N ALA A 559 -4.33 9.85 19.21
CA ALA A 559 -4.44 11.30 19.09
C ALA A 559 -5.86 11.75 18.65
N PRO A 560 -6.57 12.56 19.47
CA PRO A 560 -7.96 12.91 19.26
C PRO A 560 -8.17 14.02 18.21
N VAL A 561 -9.43 14.14 17.78
CA VAL A 561 -9.98 15.26 17.03
C VAL A 561 -9.97 16.55 17.89
N GLU A 562 -9.41 17.66 17.38
CA GLU A 562 -9.58 18.97 18.04
C GLU A 562 -10.94 19.59 17.67
N GLU A 563 -11.83 19.69 18.67
CA GLU A 563 -13.01 20.56 18.57
C GLU A 563 -12.57 22.01 18.87
N VAL A 564 -12.54 22.84 17.83
CA VAL A 564 -12.30 24.28 17.95
C VAL A 564 -13.63 25.00 17.69
N ASP A 565 -14.13 25.74 18.68
CA ASP A 565 -15.35 26.57 18.59
C ASP A 565 -16.64 25.82 18.17
N GLY A 566 -16.82 24.57 18.63
CA GLY A 566 -18.01 23.76 18.32
C GLY A 566 -18.04 23.26 16.88
N VAL A 567 -16.92 23.39 16.16
CA VAL A 567 -16.66 22.71 14.89
C VAL A 567 -15.68 21.59 15.18
N THR A 568 -16.14 20.36 15.01
CA THR A 568 -15.31 19.17 15.03
C THR A 568 -14.38 19.20 13.81
N THR A 569 -13.23 19.84 13.95
CA THR A 569 -12.16 19.75 12.96
C THR A 569 -11.41 18.46 13.21
N VAL A 570 -11.71 17.42 12.41
CA VAL A 570 -10.85 16.22 12.34
C VAL A 570 -9.43 16.73 12.09
N VAL A 571 -8.54 16.58 13.07
CA VAL A 571 -7.09 16.77 12.87
C VAL A 571 -6.58 15.39 12.48
N PRO A 572 -6.48 15.08 11.19
CA PRO A 572 -6.17 13.72 10.77
C PRO A 572 -4.70 13.49 11.11
N VAL A 573 -4.40 12.31 11.66
CA VAL A 573 -3.01 11.86 11.69
C VAL A 573 -2.67 11.49 10.24
N TYR A 574 -2.21 12.49 9.48
CA TYR A 574 -1.83 12.34 8.08
C TYR A 574 -0.45 11.69 7.99
N ASN A 575 -0.39 10.53 7.35
CA ASN A 575 0.87 9.95 6.91
C ASN A 575 0.94 9.94 5.38
N HIS A 576 2.01 10.52 4.82
CA HIS A 576 2.28 10.46 3.37
C HIS A 576 3.40 9.48 3.01
N LYS A 577 4.06 8.92 4.04
CA LYS A 577 5.14 7.94 3.91
C LYS A 577 4.58 6.62 3.40
N PRO A 578 5.21 5.91 2.43
CA PRO A 578 4.81 4.53 2.11
C PRO A 578 4.71 3.70 3.39
N LEU A 579 3.58 3.02 3.58
CA LEU A 579 3.34 2.17 4.74
C LEU A 579 3.61 0.73 4.33
N LEU A 580 4.67 0.15 4.89
CA LEU A 580 5.11 -1.22 4.65
C LEU A 580 4.87 -2.02 5.92
N MET A 581 4.09 -3.10 5.83
CA MET A 581 3.72 -3.89 6.99
C MET A 581 3.97 -5.39 6.79
N SER A 582 4.41 -6.08 7.84
CA SER A 582 4.46 -7.55 7.89
C SER A 582 3.96 -8.05 9.24
N ASN A 583 2.97 -8.95 9.23
CA ASN A 583 2.38 -9.56 10.44
C ASN A 583 2.11 -8.55 11.60
N SER A 584 1.51 -7.41 11.30
CA SER A 584 1.46 -6.25 12.20
C SER A 584 0.04 -5.74 12.45
N THR A 585 -0.14 -5.00 13.54
CA THR A 585 -1.44 -4.45 13.96
C THR A 585 -1.43 -2.91 13.90
N ILE A 586 -2.51 -2.32 13.42
CA ILE A 586 -2.83 -0.90 13.63
C ILE A 586 -4.06 -0.84 14.53
N ASP A 587 -3.87 -0.32 15.74
CA ASP A 587 -4.94 0.00 16.68
C ASP A 587 -5.30 1.47 16.56
N VAL A 588 -6.57 1.76 16.27
CA VAL A 588 -7.07 3.15 16.18
C VAL A 588 -8.14 3.37 17.24
N ALA A 589 -7.87 4.28 18.18
CA ALA A 589 -8.76 4.53 19.29
C ALA A 589 -10.13 5.09 18.84
N SER A 590 -11.13 4.95 19.72
CA SER A 590 -12.47 5.49 19.48
C SER A 590 -12.44 6.98 19.15
N ASN A 591 -13.22 7.39 18.14
CA ASN A 591 -13.29 8.78 17.64
C ASN A 591 -11.97 9.32 17.05
N VAL A 592 -11.04 8.44 16.68
CA VAL A 592 -9.80 8.80 15.98
C VAL A 592 -9.87 8.34 14.53
N ASP A 593 -9.38 9.20 13.63
CA ASP A 593 -9.15 8.87 12.23
C ASP A 593 -7.64 8.85 11.96
N PHE A 594 -7.08 7.67 11.67
CA PHE A 594 -5.73 7.56 11.15
C PHE A 594 -5.78 7.60 9.62
N THR A 595 -5.27 8.69 9.02
CA THR A 595 -5.33 8.87 7.56
C THR A 595 -3.97 8.63 6.91
N HIS A 596 -3.87 7.53 6.19
CA HIS A 596 -2.70 7.21 5.38
C HIS A 596 -2.96 7.57 3.91
N SER A 597 -2.20 8.55 3.42
CA SER A 597 -2.25 9.06 2.06
C SER A 597 -1.00 8.70 1.25
N GLY A 598 -0.82 7.41 0.98
CA GLY A 598 0.31 6.86 0.24
C GLY A 598 0.09 5.40 -0.17
N LYS A 599 1.12 4.76 -0.72
CA LYS A 599 1.09 3.33 -1.02
C LYS A 599 0.94 2.53 0.28
N PHE A 600 0.07 1.52 0.26
CA PHE A 600 -0.12 0.58 1.37
C PHE A 600 0.33 -0.81 0.89
N HIS A 601 1.46 -1.28 1.42
CA HIS A 601 2.08 -2.54 1.05
C HIS A 601 2.13 -3.44 2.27
N TRP A 602 1.71 -4.68 2.10
CA TRP A 602 1.74 -5.62 3.20
C TRP A 602 2.16 -7.03 2.80
N ASP A 603 2.71 -7.69 3.80
CA ASP A 603 3.13 -9.07 3.79
C ASP A 603 2.40 -9.82 4.91
N GLN A 604 1.95 -11.04 4.63
CA GLN A 604 1.17 -11.86 5.56
C GLN A 604 -0.12 -11.19 6.05
N THR A 605 -0.50 -11.39 7.32
CA THR A 605 -1.74 -10.86 7.90
C THR A 605 -1.49 -9.52 8.59
N ILE A 606 -2.26 -8.50 8.21
CA ILE A 606 -2.31 -7.22 8.88
C ILE A 606 -3.64 -7.08 9.59
N THR A 607 -3.62 -6.66 10.84
CA THR A 607 -4.83 -6.53 11.67
C THR A 607 -5.14 -5.07 11.96
N LYS A 608 -6.40 -4.69 11.81
CA LYS A 608 -6.95 -3.41 12.28
C LYS A 608 -7.80 -3.68 13.53
N THR A 609 -7.43 -3.08 14.65
CA THR A 609 -8.14 -3.12 15.94
C THR A 609 -8.57 -1.71 16.38
N GLY A 610 -9.33 -1.62 17.47
CA GLY A 610 -9.82 -0.37 18.03
C GLY A 610 -11.02 0.21 17.27
N ALA A 611 -11.93 0.85 18.00
CA ALA A 611 -13.20 1.37 17.49
C ALA A 611 -13.09 2.52 16.45
N GLY A 612 -11.91 3.12 16.26
CA GLY A 612 -11.67 4.21 15.32
C GLY A 612 -11.56 3.79 13.85
N THR A 613 -11.27 4.76 13.00
CA THR A 613 -11.22 4.57 11.54
C THR A 613 -9.79 4.60 11.01
N LEU A 614 -9.40 3.57 10.26
CA LEU A 614 -8.22 3.58 9.41
C LEU A 614 -8.61 4.03 8.00
N LYS A 615 -8.12 5.18 7.54
CA LYS A 615 -8.43 5.77 6.23
C LYS A 615 -7.24 5.59 5.29
N LEU A 616 -7.41 4.75 4.27
CA LEU A 616 -6.40 4.42 3.27
C LEU A 616 -6.71 5.15 1.95
N TYR A 617 -6.09 6.32 1.75
CA TYR A 617 -6.37 7.24 0.65
C TYR A 617 -5.14 7.43 -0.26
N GLY A 618 -4.94 6.56 -1.25
CA GLY A 618 -3.80 6.64 -2.18
C GLY A 618 -4.16 6.15 -3.58
N TYR A 619 -3.49 6.70 -4.60
CA TYR A 619 -3.73 6.37 -6.02
C TYR A 619 -2.78 5.27 -6.50
N GLN A 620 -3.35 4.09 -6.85
CA GLN A 620 -2.72 2.96 -7.56
C GLN A 620 -1.57 2.22 -6.83
N ASP A 621 -1.51 0.90 -7.03
CA ASP A 621 -0.46 -0.02 -6.55
C ASP A 621 -0.39 -0.33 -5.04
N SER A 622 -1.49 -0.22 -4.27
CA SER A 622 -1.54 -0.98 -3.00
C SER A 622 -1.50 -2.47 -3.33
N SER A 623 -0.63 -3.22 -2.68
CA SER A 623 -0.35 -4.60 -3.07
C SER A 623 0.09 -5.46 -1.89
N ALA A 624 -0.33 -6.72 -1.93
CA ALA A 624 0.31 -7.79 -1.19
C ALA A 624 1.55 -8.33 -1.92
N THR A 625 2.55 -8.76 -1.14
CA THR A 625 3.83 -9.33 -1.59
C THR A 625 3.73 -10.76 -2.10
N THR A 626 2.80 -11.54 -1.57
CA THR A 626 2.57 -12.95 -1.88
C THR A 626 1.07 -13.28 -1.86
N ASP A 627 0.69 -14.40 -2.45
CA ASP A 627 -0.65 -14.97 -2.31
C ASP A 627 -1.01 -15.21 -0.84
N ASN A 628 -2.31 -15.16 -0.54
CA ASN A 628 -2.90 -15.47 0.77
C ASN A 628 -2.59 -14.48 1.90
N ASN A 629 -1.99 -13.34 1.58
CA ASN A 629 -1.88 -12.24 2.53
C ASN A 629 -3.27 -11.68 2.86
N LYS A 630 -3.42 -11.13 4.07
CA LYS A 630 -4.73 -10.83 4.62
C LYS A 630 -4.78 -9.47 5.30
N LEU A 631 -5.85 -8.72 5.06
CA LEU A 631 -6.25 -7.61 5.91
C LEU A 631 -7.41 -8.10 6.78
N VAL A 632 -7.20 -8.15 8.10
CA VAL A 632 -8.23 -8.50 9.07
C VAL A 632 -8.70 -7.22 9.76
N VAL A 633 -10.00 -6.97 9.74
CA VAL A 633 -10.63 -5.86 10.47
C VAL A 633 -11.39 -6.45 11.65
N GLU A 634 -10.79 -6.39 12.83
CA GLU A 634 -11.38 -6.92 14.07
C GLU A 634 -12.36 -5.93 14.70
N GLU A 635 -12.05 -4.63 14.67
CA GLU A 635 -12.88 -3.59 15.26
C GLU A 635 -12.81 -2.27 14.47
N GLY A 636 -13.86 -1.46 14.61
CA GLY A 636 -13.96 -0.13 14.03
C GLY A 636 -14.18 -0.17 12.53
N ALA A 637 -13.55 0.76 11.81
CA ALA A 637 -13.73 0.89 10.37
C ALA A 637 -12.42 0.99 9.59
N VAL A 638 -12.42 0.46 8.36
CA VAL A 638 -11.44 0.79 7.32
C VAL A 638 -12.14 1.49 6.16
N GLU A 639 -11.63 2.65 5.76
CA GLU A 639 -12.12 3.39 4.59
C GLU A 639 -11.09 3.38 3.47
N PHE A 640 -11.54 3.04 2.27
CA PHE A 640 -10.71 3.05 1.07
C PHE A 640 -11.06 4.23 0.17
N GLY A 641 -10.02 4.90 -0.34
CA GLY A 641 -10.12 5.99 -1.31
C GLY A 641 -10.25 5.51 -2.78
N ASP A 642 -10.16 6.44 -3.72
CA ASP A 642 -10.24 6.18 -5.16
C ASP A 642 -9.12 5.22 -5.65
N TYR A 643 -9.50 4.18 -6.41
CA TYR A 643 -8.57 3.25 -7.08
C TYR A 643 -7.56 2.53 -6.17
N HIS A 644 -7.91 2.29 -4.90
CA HIS A 644 -6.95 1.78 -3.92
C HIS A 644 -6.35 0.42 -4.32
N PHE A 645 -7.19 -0.53 -4.76
CA PHE A 645 -6.78 -1.89 -5.11
C PHE A 645 -6.57 -2.13 -6.61
N ASN A 646 -6.30 -1.07 -7.38
CA ASN A 646 -6.06 -1.16 -8.82
C ASN A 646 -4.56 -1.35 -9.11
N THR A 647 -4.17 -2.48 -9.72
CA THR A 647 -2.76 -2.80 -10.04
C THR A 647 -2.56 -3.22 -11.50
N PHE A 648 -1.33 -3.02 -12.02
CA PHE A 648 -0.92 -3.41 -13.38
C PHE A 648 -0.33 -4.83 -13.50
N SER A 649 -0.22 -5.63 -12.42
CA SER A 649 0.43 -6.98 -12.45
C SER A 649 -0.33 -8.02 -11.64
N ILE A 650 -0.58 -9.17 -12.27
CA ILE A 650 -1.37 -10.32 -11.80
C ILE A 650 -0.66 -11.27 -10.82
N ALA A 651 0.26 -10.80 -9.98
CA ALA A 651 1.10 -11.75 -9.27
C ALA A 651 0.39 -12.46 -8.11
N ASN A 652 -0.44 -11.75 -7.31
CA ASN A 652 -0.91 -12.28 -6.02
C ASN A 652 -2.38 -11.97 -5.72
N SER A 653 -3.10 -12.94 -5.14
CA SER A 653 -4.42 -12.81 -4.53
C SER A 653 -4.31 -12.58 -3.03
N TYR A 654 -4.92 -11.52 -2.51
CA TYR A 654 -5.05 -11.28 -1.06
C TYR A 654 -6.50 -11.23 -0.60
N TYR A 655 -6.68 -11.32 0.71
CA TYR A 655 -7.97 -11.53 1.37
C TYR A 655 -8.28 -10.36 2.30
N ILE A 656 -9.55 -10.00 2.39
CA ILE A 656 -10.03 -9.06 3.40
C ILE A 656 -11.06 -9.80 4.25
N ASP A 657 -10.80 -9.95 5.55
CA ASP A 657 -11.79 -10.49 6.48
C ASP A 657 -12.24 -9.39 7.44
N VAL A 658 -13.55 -9.24 7.55
CA VAL A 658 -14.19 -8.26 8.41
C VAL A 658 -14.96 -9.01 9.48
N MET A 659 -14.56 -8.83 10.73
CA MET A 659 -15.11 -9.52 11.88
C MET A 659 -16.44 -8.91 12.34
N PRO A 660 -17.21 -9.61 13.20
CA PRO A 660 -18.51 -9.14 13.66
C PRO A 660 -18.46 -7.71 14.23
N GLY A 661 -19.34 -6.83 13.76
CA GLY A 661 -19.46 -5.43 14.18
C GLY A 661 -18.47 -4.47 13.52
N ALA A 662 -17.44 -4.96 12.83
CA ALA A 662 -16.50 -4.14 12.09
C ALA A 662 -17.04 -3.70 10.72
N ARG A 663 -16.41 -2.68 10.12
CA ARG A 663 -16.87 -2.09 8.86
C ARG A 663 -15.73 -1.86 7.86
N ILE A 664 -15.99 -2.11 6.58
CA ILE A 664 -15.19 -1.56 5.47
C ILE A 664 -16.03 -0.63 4.61
N THR A 665 -15.44 0.43 4.07
CA THR A 665 -16.17 1.41 3.24
C THR A 665 -15.39 1.80 1.99
N GLY A 666 -16.00 1.65 0.82
CA GLY A 666 -15.52 2.25 -0.43
C GLY A 666 -16.04 3.68 -0.56
N THR A 667 -15.29 4.65 -0.04
CA THR A 667 -15.76 6.06 0.07
C THR A 667 -15.81 6.79 -1.27
N LYS A 668 -15.07 6.31 -2.26
CA LYS A 668 -14.99 6.87 -3.61
C LYS A 668 -15.11 5.77 -4.66
N ALA A 669 -15.28 6.15 -5.93
CA ALA A 669 -15.50 5.17 -6.98
C ALA A 669 -14.26 4.27 -7.16
N ASN A 670 -14.48 3.01 -7.52
CA ASN A 670 -13.41 2.07 -7.88
C ASN A 670 -12.43 1.70 -6.75
N ALA A 671 -12.84 1.81 -5.48
CA ALA A 671 -11.96 1.47 -4.34
C ALA A 671 -11.57 -0.01 -4.36
N PHE A 672 -12.53 -0.90 -4.62
CA PHE A 672 -12.37 -2.37 -4.66
C PHE A 672 -12.06 -2.95 -6.07
N GLY A 673 -11.85 -2.10 -7.07
CA GLY A 673 -11.60 -2.52 -8.47
C GLY A 673 -11.86 -1.39 -9.48
N GLY A 674 -11.18 -1.40 -10.64
CA GLY A 674 -11.20 -0.30 -11.63
C GLY A 674 -11.91 -0.58 -12.95
N ASN A 675 -12.33 0.51 -13.62
CA ASN A 675 -13.00 0.55 -14.94
C ASN A 675 -12.09 0.34 -16.18
N TYR A 676 -10.77 0.17 -16.00
CA TYR A 676 -9.78 0.19 -17.09
C TYR A 676 -9.26 -1.20 -17.46
N ILE A 677 -9.25 -1.44 -18.77
CA ILE A 677 -9.15 -2.70 -19.54
C ILE A 677 -7.88 -3.55 -19.29
N ASN A 678 -6.92 -3.09 -18.48
CA ASN A 678 -5.66 -3.79 -18.22
C ASN A 678 -5.35 -4.05 -16.73
N GLY A 679 -6.23 -3.65 -15.80
CA GLY A 679 -5.98 -3.72 -14.36
C GLY A 679 -6.74 -4.89 -13.73
N TYR A 680 -6.02 -5.86 -13.20
CA TYR A 680 -6.61 -6.93 -12.42
C TYR A 680 -6.76 -6.44 -10.98
N SER A 681 -7.93 -6.66 -10.37
CA SER A 681 -7.99 -6.61 -8.90
C SER A 681 -7.22 -7.80 -8.36
N THR A 682 -6.42 -7.54 -7.35
CA THR A 682 -5.65 -8.52 -6.58
C THR A 682 -6.45 -9.04 -5.38
N ILE A 683 -7.71 -8.61 -5.21
CA ILE A 683 -8.59 -9.13 -4.16
C ILE A 683 -9.08 -10.52 -4.58
N GLY A 684 -8.56 -11.55 -3.90
CA GLY A 684 -9.05 -12.92 -4.00
C GLY A 684 -10.43 -13.04 -3.35
N GLN A 685 -10.59 -12.61 -2.11
CA GLN A 685 -11.89 -12.71 -1.42
C GLN A 685 -12.07 -11.56 -0.43
N ILE A 686 -13.32 -11.14 -0.29
CA ILE A 686 -13.78 -10.33 0.84
C ILE A 686 -14.73 -11.19 1.65
N ARG A 687 -14.40 -11.50 2.90
CA ARG A 687 -15.26 -12.21 3.86
C ARG A 687 -15.82 -11.23 4.87
N LEU A 688 -17.13 -11.21 5.02
CA LEU A 688 -17.83 -10.46 6.05
C LEU A 688 -18.49 -11.46 7.01
N ASP A 689 -18.12 -11.41 8.29
CA ASP A 689 -18.63 -12.33 9.30
C ASP A 689 -19.65 -11.66 10.22
N GLU A 690 -20.78 -12.35 10.43
CA GLU A 690 -21.94 -11.93 11.21
C GLU A 690 -22.26 -10.45 11.00
N THR A 691 -22.32 -9.65 12.06
CA THR A 691 -22.76 -8.26 11.97
C THR A 691 -21.79 -7.31 11.26
N ALA A 692 -20.76 -7.82 10.59
CA ALA A 692 -19.86 -7.07 9.72
C ALA A 692 -20.60 -6.34 8.59
N ILE A 693 -20.07 -5.17 8.22
CA ILE A 693 -20.67 -4.29 7.21
C ILE A 693 -19.67 -3.92 6.12
N MET A 694 -20.01 -4.19 4.87
CA MET A 694 -19.39 -3.54 3.71
C MET A 694 -20.27 -2.38 3.24
N SER A 695 -19.73 -1.17 3.27
CA SER A 695 -20.44 0.05 2.90
C SER A 695 -20.03 0.54 1.51
N ILE A 696 -20.99 0.55 0.59
CA ILE A 696 -20.89 1.01 -0.80
C ILE A 696 -21.36 2.46 -0.87
N ALA A 697 -20.45 3.41 -0.66
CA ALA A 697 -20.79 4.84 -0.66
C ALA A 697 -20.78 5.46 -2.08
N SER A 698 -20.10 4.82 -3.04
CA SER A 698 -20.00 5.21 -4.44
C SER A 698 -19.88 3.95 -5.31
N THR A 699 -20.01 4.07 -6.64
CA THR A 699 -19.91 2.93 -7.57
C THR A 699 -18.63 2.12 -7.35
N GLN A 700 -18.79 0.85 -6.99
CA GLN A 700 -17.70 -0.10 -6.82
C GLN A 700 -17.77 -1.16 -7.91
N TYR A 701 -16.62 -1.49 -8.46
CA TYR A 701 -16.47 -2.64 -9.34
C TYR A 701 -15.95 -3.79 -8.51
N LEU A 702 -16.73 -4.86 -8.43
CA LEU A 702 -16.28 -6.09 -7.80
C LEU A 702 -15.60 -6.93 -8.88
N THR A 703 -14.27 -6.98 -8.82
CA THR A 703 -13.49 -8.00 -9.50
C THR A 703 -13.02 -8.96 -8.42
N THR A 704 -13.67 -10.09 -8.33
CA THR A 704 -13.16 -11.18 -7.52
C THR A 704 -12.38 -12.11 -8.45
N GLY A 705 -11.18 -12.52 -8.02
CA GLY A 705 -10.08 -13.07 -8.82
C GLY A 705 -10.34 -14.26 -9.78
N VAL A 706 -9.29 -14.47 -10.59
CA VAL A 706 -9.07 -15.52 -11.59
C VAL A 706 -9.07 -16.92 -10.93
N LEU A 707 -9.55 -17.92 -11.65
CA LEU A 707 -9.43 -19.33 -11.30
C LEU A 707 -7.94 -19.67 -11.21
N ASP A 708 -7.40 -19.90 -10.02
CA ASP A 708 -6.05 -20.47 -9.93
C ASP A 708 -6.05 -21.86 -10.60
N VAL A 709 -4.94 -22.19 -11.25
CA VAL A 709 -4.76 -23.39 -12.11
C VAL A 709 -4.95 -24.70 -11.32
N ASP A 710 -4.94 -24.61 -9.99
CA ASP A 710 -5.10 -25.71 -9.05
C ASP A 710 -6.53 -25.87 -8.50
N GLY A 711 -7.50 -25.03 -8.94
CA GLY A 711 -8.92 -25.20 -8.66
C GLY A 711 -9.38 -24.83 -7.24
N VAL A 712 -8.60 -24.06 -6.48
CA VAL A 712 -8.87 -23.85 -5.03
C VAL A 712 -9.58 -22.54 -4.67
N THR A 713 -9.47 -21.44 -5.41
CA THR A 713 -10.15 -20.20 -4.98
C THR A 713 -10.74 -19.42 -6.13
N GLN A 714 -12.07 -19.44 -6.21
CA GLN A 714 -12.80 -18.44 -6.98
C GLN A 714 -12.76 -17.13 -6.23
N GLY A 715 -12.54 -16.05 -6.97
CA GLY A 715 -12.92 -14.77 -6.47
C GLY A 715 -14.33 -14.73 -5.89
N ARG A 716 -14.54 -14.41 -4.61
CA ARG A 716 -15.89 -14.24 -4.05
C ARG A 716 -16.02 -13.13 -3.00
N LEU A 717 -17.20 -12.51 -2.95
CA LEU A 717 -17.68 -11.82 -1.76
C LEU A 717 -18.44 -12.85 -0.91
N LEU A 718 -17.92 -13.16 0.28
CA LEU A 718 -18.46 -14.19 1.17
C LEU A 718 -19.17 -13.53 2.36
N LEU A 719 -20.45 -13.83 2.55
CA LEU A 719 -21.29 -13.27 3.60
C LEU A 719 -21.70 -14.37 4.60
N LYS A 720 -21.44 -14.18 5.89
CA LYS A 720 -21.91 -15.08 6.95
C LYS A 720 -22.82 -14.33 7.90
N GLY A 721 -24.07 -14.08 7.52
CA GLY A 721 -24.99 -13.26 8.31
C GLY A 721 -24.66 -11.77 8.33
N ALA A 722 -24.00 -11.30 7.26
CA ALA A 722 -23.41 -9.97 7.13
C ALA A 722 -24.12 -9.04 6.16
N TYR A 723 -23.78 -7.76 6.23
CA TYR A 723 -24.51 -6.69 5.53
C TYR A 723 -23.65 -6.00 4.48
N LEU A 724 -24.11 -6.03 3.24
CA LEU A 724 -23.72 -5.08 2.21
C LEU A 724 -24.72 -3.93 2.22
N SER A 725 -24.27 -2.69 2.38
CA SER A 725 -25.16 -1.52 2.48
C SER A 725 -24.62 -0.28 1.76
N GLY A 726 -25.47 0.65 1.34
CA GLY A 726 -25.05 2.01 0.98
C GLY A 726 -25.68 2.59 -0.29
N ALA A 727 -25.49 3.90 -0.50
CA ALA A 727 -26.12 4.63 -1.60
C ALA A 727 -25.45 4.47 -2.98
N GLY A 728 -24.34 3.73 -3.05
CA GLY A 728 -23.62 3.45 -4.30
C GLY A 728 -24.09 2.16 -4.96
N GLN A 729 -23.64 1.97 -6.20
CA GLN A 729 -23.91 0.79 -7.02
C GLN A 729 -22.75 -0.22 -6.91
N LEU A 730 -23.05 -1.51 -6.89
CA LEU A 730 -22.06 -2.57 -7.06
C LEU A 730 -22.13 -3.10 -8.50
N VAL A 731 -21.01 -3.13 -9.21
CA VAL A 731 -20.94 -3.48 -10.63
C VAL A 731 -20.11 -4.75 -10.81
N ASP A 732 -20.61 -5.68 -11.62
CA ASP A 732 -19.81 -6.82 -12.08
C ASP A 732 -18.65 -6.32 -12.98
N ASN A 733 -17.44 -6.80 -12.73
CA ASN A 733 -16.31 -6.41 -13.56
C ASN A 733 -15.78 -7.61 -14.35
N ARG A 734 -15.90 -7.55 -15.68
CA ARG A 734 -15.16 -8.41 -16.60
C ARG A 734 -14.40 -7.57 -17.62
N ASN A 735 -13.10 -7.82 -17.73
CA ASN A 735 -12.28 -7.29 -18.82
C ASN A 735 -12.59 -8.05 -20.11
N ASP A 736 -13.14 -7.31 -21.06
CA ASP A 736 -13.34 -7.71 -22.46
C ASP A 736 -12.19 -7.14 -23.28
N SER A 737 -11.04 -7.82 -23.29
CA SER A 737 -10.07 -7.68 -24.39
C SER A 737 -9.07 -8.83 -24.45
N THR A 738 -9.31 -9.76 -25.38
CA THR A 738 -8.30 -10.36 -26.27
C THR A 738 -7.18 -11.26 -25.74
N TYR A 739 -7.08 -11.62 -24.45
CA TYR A 739 -5.93 -12.42 -23.98
C TYR A 739 -6.21 -13.41 -22.84
N LEU A 740 -7.23 -14.26 -22.98
CA LEU A 740 -7.37 -15.43 -22.12
C LEU A 740 -7.58 -16.65 -23.01
N ASP A 741 -6.60 -17.55 -23.04
CA ASP A 741 -6.88 -18.92 -23.46
C ASP A 741 -7.97 -19.48 -22.53
N GLY A 742 -8.77 -20.43 -23.03
CA GLY A 742 -10.02 -20.90 -22.41
C GLY A 742 -9.93 -21.54 -21.02
N SER A 743 -8.88 -21.29 -20.23
CA SER A 743 -8.71 -21.75 -18.85
C SER A 743 -9.21 -20.78 -17.76
N ASN A 744 -9.34 -19.47 -18.04
CA ASN A 744 -9.52 -18.45 -16.99
C ASN A 744 -10.78 -17.57 -17.17
N ALA A 745 -11.96 -18.06 -16.77
CA ALA A 745 -13.17 -17.24 -16.72
C ALA A 745 -13.37 -16.64 -15.31
N SER A 746 -12.99 -15.38 -15.10
CA SER A 746 -13.33 -14.65 -13.86
C SER A 746 -14.85 -14.45 -13.77
N ARG A 747 -15.48 -14.96 -12.70
CA ARG A 747 -16.93 -14.88 -12.43
C ARG A 747 -17.19 -13.96 -11.24
N SER A 748 -18.23 -13.13 -11.31
CA SER A 748 -18.68 -12.32 -10.17
C SER A 748 -19.58 -13.15 -9.28
N VAL A 749 -19.04 -13.66 -8.17
CA VAL A 749 -19.74 -14.56 -7.24
C VAL A 749 -19.95 -13.89 -5.89
N ILE A 750 -21.19 -13.89 -5.42
CA ILE A 750 -21.55 -13.61 -4.02
C ILE A 750 -21.96 -14.94 -3.40
N SER A 751 -21.25 -15.35 -2.36
CA SER A 751 -21.52 -16.59 -1.64
C SER A 751 -22.00 -16.30 -0.21
N THR A 752 -22.82 -17.19 0.35
CA THR A 752 -23.07 -17.21 1.79
C THR A 752 -22.37 -18.37 2.48
N GLU A 753 -22.22 -18.28 3.80
CA GLU A 753 -21.97 -19.44 4.68
C GLU A 753 -23.15 -19.63 5.62
N ALA A 754 -23.34 -20.87 6.09
CA ALA A 754 -24.35 -21.20 7.09
C ALA A 754 -24.22 -20.31 8.33
N SER A 755 -25.33 -19.70 8.73
CA SER A 755 -25.43 -18.77 9.85
C SER A 755 -26.84 -18.80 10.44
N SER A 756 -26.97 -18.40 11.70
CA SER A 756 -28.27 -18.11 12.34
C SER A 756 -28.80 -16.71 12.02
N LEU A 757 -27.98 -15.88 11.38
CA LEU A 757 -28.34 -14.55 10.90
C LEU A 757 -28.43 -14.52 9.38
N SER A 758 -29.45 -13.85 8.84
CA SER A 758 -29.58 -13.60 7.40
C SER A 758 -28.48 -12.67 6.90
N SER A 759 -27.80 -13.06 5.82
CA SER A 759 -26.96 -12.14 5.05
C SER A 759 -27.85 -11.16 4.28
N LYS A 760 -27.45 -9.90 4.14
CA LYS A 760 -28.28 -8.87 3.46
C LYS A 760 -27.50 -8.03 2.47
N ILE A 761 -28.15 -7.72 1.34
CA ILE A 761 -27.65 -6.79 0.32
C ILE A 761 -28.65 -5.64 0.19
N ASN A 762 -28.23 -4.43 0.55
CA ASN A 762 -29.01 -3.20 0.45
C ASN A 762 -28.13 -2.04 -0.05
N CYS A 763 -27.76 -2.12 -1.32
CA CYS A 763 -27.07 -1.06 -2.04
C CYS A 763 -28.00 -0.42 -3.09
N ALA A 764 -27.59 0.68 -3.72
CA ALA A 764 -28.47 1.37 -4.67
C ALA A 764 -28.88 0.49 -5.87
N SER A 765 -27.98 -0.37 -6.35
CA SER A 765 -28.29 -1.42 -7.33
C SER A 765 -27.12 -2.38 -7.49
N LEU A 766 -27.44 -3.59 -7.96
CA LEU A 766 -26.47 -4.53 -8.53
C LEU A 766 -26.50 -4.37 -10.06
N TYR A 767 -25.38 -3.96 -10.65
CA TYR A 767 -25.25 -3.76 -12.09
C TYR A 767 -24.61 -4.99 -12.74
N ALA A 768 -25.36 -5.67 -13.61
CA ALA A 768 -24.94 -6.81 -14.41
C ALA A 768 -24.60 -6.36 -15.85
N TYR A 769 -23.42 -5.79 -16.01
CA TYR A 769 -22.91 -5.17 -17.22
C TYR A 769 -22.46 -6.17 -18.28
N ARG A 770 -21.62 -7.16 -17.92
CA ARG A 770 -20.95 -8.04 -18.88
C ARG A 770 -21.15 -9.53 -18.65
N GLN A 771 -21.69 -9.92 -17.49
CA GLN A 771 -22.01 -11.31 -17.16
C GLN A 771 -23.12 -11.41 -16.09
N HIS A 772 -23.62 -12.61 -15.85
CA HIS A 772 -24.59 -12.86 -14.78
C HIS A 772 -23.92 -12.66 -13.40
N TRP A 773 -24.69 -12.17 -12.44
CA TRP A 773 -24.36 -12.34 -11.02
C TRP A 773 -24.62 -13.76 -10.60
N ILE A 774 -23.65 -14.41 -9.96
CA ILE A 774 -23.84 -15.74 -9.37
C ILE A 774 -24.03 -15.56 -7.86
N PHE A 775 -25.14 -16.07 -7.35
CA PHE A 775 -25.46 -16.15 -5.94
C PHE A 775 -25.36 -17.61 -5.48
N ASP A 776 -24.30 -17.93 -4.75
CA ASP A 776 -24.07 -19.25 -4.18
C ASP A 776 -24.49 -19.26 -2.71
N VAL A 777 -25.74 -19.65 -2.48
CA VAL A 777 -26.35 -19.51 -1.17
C VAL A 777 -26.37 -20.86 -0.46
N VAL A 778 -25.58 -20.96 0.59
CA VAL A 778 -25.53 -22.13 1.47
C VAL A 778 -26.69 -22.07 2.45
N GLU A 779 -27.32 -23.23 2.68
CA GLU A 779 -28.38 -23.42 3.66
C GLU A 779 -27.87 -23.18 5.09
N GLY A 780 -28.53 -22.29 5.81
CA GLY A 780 -28.26 -21.94 7.21
C GLY A 780 -29.46 -22.16 8.12
N GLU A 781 -29.39 -21.64 9.35
CA GLU A 781 -30.50 -21.71 10.33
C GLU A 781 -31.48 -20.53 10.18
N ALA A 782 -31.11 -19.52 9.38
CA ALA A 782 -31.96 -18.36 9.12
C ALA A 782 -33.09 -18.71 8.13
N ILE A 783 -34.28 -18.14 8.34
CA ILE A 783 -35.42 -18.31 7.42
C ILE A 783 -35.06 -17.84 6.00
N GLU A 784 -34.24 -16.81 5.92
CA GLU A 784 -33.60 -16.34 4.69
C GLU A 784 -32.09 -16.38 4.89
N ASP A 785 -31.39 -17.15 4.08
CA ASP A 785 -29.93 -17.19 4.12
C ASP A 785 -29.33 -15.93 3.47
N LEU A 786 -29.99 -15.44 2.41
CA LEU A 786 -29.63 -14.20 1.73
C LEU A 786 -30.86 -13.36 1.38
N LEU A 787 -30.93 -12.14 1.93
CA LEU A 787 -31.92 -11.13 1.58
C LEU A 787 -31.32 -10.07 0.66
N VAL A 788 -31.90 -9.88 -0.52
CA VAL A 788 -31.46 -8.87 -1.50
C VAL A 788 -32.54 -7.80 -1.66
N ASP A 789 -32.32 -6.68 -0.98
CA ASP A 789 -33.08 -5.43 -1.05
C ASP A 789 -32.36 -4.43 -1.96
N SER A 790 -32.13 -4.83 -3.21
CA SER A 790 -31.45 -4.01 -4.20
C SER A 790 -31.98 -4.36 -5.59
N THR A 791 -32.29 -3.35 -6.39
CA THR A 791 -32.66 -3.54 -7.80
C THR A 791 -31.47 -4.11 -8.56
N ILE A 792 -31.68 -5.19 -9.31
CA ILE A 792 -30.69 -5.74 -10.24
C ILE A 792 -30.97 -5.15 -11.63
N ILE A 793 -29.98 -4.54 -12.27
CA ILE A 793 -30.14 -3.88 -13.57
C ILE A 793 -28.96 -4.23 -14.49
N GLY A 794 -29.16 -4.14 -15.82
CA GLY A 794 -28.06 -4.35 -16.77
C GLY A 794 -28.47 -5.13 -18.02
N SER A 795 -27.49 -5.68 -18.73
CA SER A 795 -27.73 -6.51 -19.94
C SER A 795 -27.87 -8.00 -19.61
N TYR A 796 -27.37 -8.39 -18.45
CA TYR A 796 -27.23 -9.76 -17.96
C TYR A 796 -28.05 -9.93 -16.69
N GLY A 797 -28.38 -11.17 -16.31
CA GLY A 797 -29.21 -11.41 -15.14
C GLY A 797 -28.52 -12.16 -14.01
N ILE A 798 -29.17 -13.16 -13.44
CA ILE A 798 -28.71 -13.85 -12.22
C ILE A 798 -28.72 -15.37 -12.36
N VAL A 799 -27.81 -16.01 -11.63
CA VAL A 799 -27.82 -17.45 -11.37
C VAL A 799 -27.87 -17.64 -9.86
N LYS A 800 -28.86 -18.40 -9.39
CA LYS A 800 -28.97 -18.85 -8.00
C LYS A 800 -28.57 -20.32 -7.92
N GLN A 801 -27.60 -20.62 -7.07
CA GLN A 801 -27.11 -21.97 -6.78
C GLN A 801 -26.94 -22.17 -5.26
N GLY A 802 -26.63 -23.39 -4.83
CA GLY A 802 -26.53 -23.80 -3.42
C GLY A 802 -27.91 -24.03 -2.78
N GLY A 803 -27.98 -24.87 -1.75
CA GLY A 803 -29.25 -25.32 -1.15
C GLY A 803 -30.06 -24.25 -0.40
N GLY A 804 -29.47 -23.11 -0.05
CA GLY A 804 -30.09 -22.09 0.80
C GLY A 804 -31.16 -21.23 0.11
N ASN A 805 -31.91 -20.49 0.92
CA ASN A 805 -32.99 -19.60 0.50
C ASN A 805 -32.50 -18.18 0.21
N MET A 806 -32.64 -17.74 -1.04
CA MET A 806 -32.39 -16.36 -1.47
C MET A 806 -33.71 -15.62 -1.68
N VAL A 807 -33.86 -14.45 -1.06
CA VAL A 807 -35.05 -13.62 -1.19
C VAL A 807 -34.74 -12.32 -1.93
N LEU A 808 -35.52 -12.03 -2.99
CA LEU A 808 -35.45 -10.77 -3.75
C LEU A 808 -36.62 -9.87 -3.35
N LEU A 809 -36.32 -8.68 -2.82
CA LEU A 809 -37.33 -7.71 -2.36
C LEU A 809 -37.61 -6.56 -3.34
N GLN A 810 -36.96 -6.48 -4.49
CA GLN A 810 -37.10 -5.32 -5.39
C GLN A 810 -37.34 -5.77 -6.83
N ASP A 811 -38.05 -4.93 -7.58
CA ASP A 811 -38.18 -5.12 -9.03
C ASP A 811 -36.82 -4.96 -9.72
N SER A 812 -36.51 -5.88 -10.64
CA SER A 812 -35.25 -5.90 -11.38
C SER A 812 -35.47 -5.56 -12.86
N THR A 813 -34.55 -4.79 -13.45
CA THR A 813 -34.66 -4.29 -14.84
C THR A 813 -33.41 -4.63 -15.65
N TYR A 814 -33.21 -5.91 -15.91
CA TYR A 814 -32.19 -6.39 -16.83
C TYR A 814 -32.80 -7.08 -18.05
N SER A 815 -32.05 -7.12 -19.15
CA SER A 815 -32.54 -7.59 -20.45
C SER A 815 -32.15 -9.03 -20.78
N GLY A 816 -31.30 -9.67 -19.97
CA GLY A 816 -30.95 -11.10 -20.11
C GLY A 816 -30.52 -11.47 -21.53
N ILE A 817 -29.76 -10.59 -22.18
CA ILE A 817 -29.39 -10.75 -23.59
C ILE A 817 -28.55 -12.02 -23.74
N LYS A 818 -29.00 -12.90 -24.65
CA LYS A 818 -28.24 -14.05 -25.12
C LYS A 818 -26.87 -13.60 -25.61
N ALA A 819 -25.82 -13.97 -24.87
CA ALA A 819 -24.45 -13.60 -25.20
C ALA A 819 -24.06 -14.20 -26.57
N THR A 820 -24.17 -13.43 -27.65
CA THR A 820 -23.71 -13.84 -29.00
C THR A 820 -22.19 -14.07 -29.03
N TYR A 821 -21.46 -13.61 -28.01
CA TYR A 821 -20.00 -13.61 -27.93
C TYR A 821 -19.38 -14.75 -27.09
N MET A 822 -20.16 -15.58 -26.39
CA MET A 822 -19.61 -16.59 -25.45
C MET A 822 -19.62 -18.04 -25.97
N SER A 823 -20.12 -18.29 -27.18
CA SER A 823 -20.24 -19.66 -27.73
C SER A 823 -18.94 -20.30 -28.23
N ALA A 824 -17.78 -19.64 -28.08
CA ALA A 824 -16.53 -20.09 -28.69
C ALA A 824 -15.41 -20.46 -27.70
N TYR A 825 -15.59 -20.29 -26.39
CA TYR A 825 -14.51 -20.44 -25.40
C TYR A 825 -14.77 -21.47 -24.30
N ASP A 826 -15.96 -22.08 -24.25
CA ASP A 826 -16.37 -23.05 -23.22
C ASP A 826 -16.56 -24.44 -23.85
N THR A 827 -15.47 -25.01 -24.37
CA THR A 827 -15.47 -26.33 -25.01
C THR A 827 -14.46 -27.29 -24.39
N ASP A 828 -13.93 -27.00 -23.20
CA ASP A 828 -13.04 -27.96 -22.53
C ASP A 828 -13.83 -29.11 -21.90
N SER A 829 -14.07 -30.13 -22.72
CA SER A 829 -14.68 -31.40 -22.33
C SER A 829 -13.89 -32.20 -21.27
N SER A 830 -12.73 -31.72 -20.80
CA SER A 830 -11.88 -32.43 -19.84
C SER A 830 -12.12 -32.06 -18.36
N ASN A 831 -12.90 -31.02 -18.06
CA ASN A 831 -13.26 -30.64 -16.70
C ASN A 831 -14.79 -30.61 -16.47
N PRO A 832 -15.40 -31.66 -15.88
CA PRO A 832 -16.85 -31.76 -15.71
C PRO A 832 -17.45 -30.78 -14.69
N SER A 833 -16.64 -29.99 -13.96
CA SER A 833 -17.13 -28.96 -13.04
C SER A 833 -17.37 -27.59 -13.70
N GLN A 834 -17.00 -27.40 -14.97
CA GLN A 834 -17.39 -26.23 -15.75
C GLN A 834 -18.67 -26.55 -16.54
N LYS A 835 -19.83 -26.40 -15.89
CA LYS A 835 -21.11 -26.45 -16.59
C LYS A 835 -21.20 -25.21 -17.49
N ALA A 836 -21.34 -25.40 -18.79
CA ALA A 836 -21.59 -24.31 -19.72
C ALA A 836 -22.97 -23.71 -19.40
N PHE A 837 -23.02 -22.48 -18.90
CA PHE A 837 -24.29 -21.83 -18.60
C PHE A 837 -25.05 -21.56 -19.89
N ASP A 838 -26.34 -21.90 -19.92
CA ASP A 838 -27.22 -21.48 -21.00
C ASP A 838 -27.59 -20.00 -20.78
N TYR A 839 -26.77 -19.10 -21.34
CA TYR A 839 -27.02 -17.65 -21.35
C TYR A 839 -28.26 -17.25 -22.15
N SER A 840 -29.10 -18.19 -22.60
CA SER A 840 -30.40 -17.91 -23.22
C SER A 840 -31.45 -17.45 -22.19
N TYR A 841 -31.20 -17.62 -20.89
CA TYR A 841 -32.07 -17.20 -19.79
C TYR A 841 -31.52 -15.98 -19.06
N GLY A 842 -32.41 -15.10 -18.61
CA GLY A 842 -32.06 -13.98 -17.73
C GLY A 842 -31.93 -14.40 -16.28
N THR A 843 -32.78 -15.32 -15.80
CA THR A 843 -32.67 -15.90 -14.44
C THR A 843 -32.55 -17.40 -14.53
N VAL A 844 -31.61 -17.98 -13.79
CA VAL A 844 -31.48 -19.43 -13.63
C VAL A 844 -31.48 -19.75 -12.13
N VAL A 845 -32.34 -20.69 -11.71
CA VAL A 845 -32.34 -21.28 -10.36
C VAL A 845 -31.88 -22.73 -10.51
N GLU A 846 -30.60 -22.98 -10.23
CA GLU A 846 -30.00 -24.31 -10.36
C GLU A 846 -30.32 -25.19 -9.15
N ASP A 847 -30.27 -24.61 -7.96
CA ASP A 847 -30.45 -25.31 -6.68
C ASP A 847 -30.95 -24.37 -5.58
N GLY A 848 -31.58 -24.97 -4.58
CA GLY A 848 -32.20 -24.27 -3.46
C GLY A 848 -33.38 -23.39 -3.87
N ARG A 849 -33.75 -22.46 -3.00
CA ARG A 849 -34.94 -21.63 -3.17
C ARG A 849 -34.59 -20.21 -3.60
N LEU A 850 -35.29 -19.72 -4.62
CA LEU A 850 -35.39 -18.30 -4.97
C LEU A 850 -36.81 -17.80 -4.64
N THR A 851 -36.91 -17.01 -3.58
CA THR A 851 -38.18 -16.41 -3.15
C THR A 851 -38.30 -14.98 -3.69
N LEU A 852 -39.37 -14.73 -4.43
CA LEU A 852 -39.67 -13.41 -4.99
C LEU A 852 -40.67 -12.66 -4.12
N ILE A 853 -40.35 -11.45 -3.67
CA ILE A 853 -41.28 -10.60 -2.93
C ILE A 853 -41.25 -9.22 -3.56
N ASN A 854 -42.43 -8.71 -3.96
CA ASN A 854 -42.52 -7.38 -4.54
C ASN A 854 -43.25 -6.40 -3.59
N PRO A 855 -42.56 -5.39 -3.03
CA PRO A 855 -43.18 -4.36 -2.21
C PRO A 855 -43.95 -3.32 -3.04
N MET A 856 -43.77 -3.26 -4.37
CA MET A 856 -44.33 -2.24 -5.26
C MET A 856 -44.92 -2.87 -6.52
N SER A 857 -46.26 -2.90 -6.63
CA SER A 857 -47.01 -3.38 -7.79
C SER A 857 -46.69 -2.60 -9.10
N THR A 858 -45.57 -2.91 -9.78
CA THR A 858 -45.15 -2.24 -11.02
C THR A 858 -45.00 -3.19 -12.21
N THR A 859 -44.79 -2.64 -13.42
CA THR A 859 -44.84 -3.32 -14.72
C THR A 859 -43.59 -4.16 -15.06
N THR A 860 -42.67 -4.36 -14.13
CA THR A 860 -41.42 -5.12 -14.28
C THR A 860 -41.37 -6.23 -13.23
N GLY A 861 -40.84 -7.41 -13.59
CA GLY A 861 -40.75 -8.55 -12.66
C GLY A 861 -39.56 -8.47 -11.70
N SER A 862 -39.77 -8.91 -10.45
CA SER A 862 -38.74 -9.05 -9.40
C SER A 862 -37.54 -9.92 -9.79
N ALA A 863 -37.77 -10.99 -10.57
CA ALA A 863 -36.69 -11.86 -11.03
C ALA A 863 -36.03 -11.38 -12.32
N THR A 864 -36.76 -11.09 -13.41
CA THR A 864 -36.20 -11.15 -14.78
C THR A 864 -36.21 -9.89 -15.63
N GLY A 865 -36.82 -8.80 -15.20
CA GLY A 865 -37.29 -7.83 -16.19
C GLY A 865 -38.17 -8.54 -17.23
N ALA A 866 -37.91 -8.37 -18.54
CA ALA A 866 -38.66 -9.03 -19.61
C ALA A 866 -38.03 -10.36 -20.11
N SER A 867 -37.01 -10.88 -19.43
CA SER A 867 -36.19 -12.02 -19.88
C SER A 867 -36.70 -13.38 -19.38
N ALA A 868 -36.25 -14.47 -20.01
CA ALA A 868 -36.68 -15.81 -19.65
C ALA A 868 -36.13 -16.28 -18.29
N VAL A 869 -36.91 -17.11 -17.56
CA VAL A 869 -36.53 -17.82 -16.33
C VAL A 869 -36.38 -19.31 -16.61
N LEU A 870 -35.35 -19.93 -16.07
CA LEU A 870 -35.23 -21.38 -15.94
C LEU A 870 -35.12 -21.77 -14.46
N VAL A 871 -35.96 -22.69 -14.02
CA VAL A 871 -35.83 -23.38 -12.73
C VAL A 871 -35.44 -24.82 -13.03
N GLU A 872 -34.20 -25.20 -12.74
CA GLU A 872 -33.70 -26.56 -12.96
C GLU A 872 -34.28 -27.54 -11.93
N GLU A 873 -34.04 -28.85 -12.12
CA GLU A 873 -34.65 -29.94 -11.35
C GLU A 873 -34.54 -29.80 -9.82
N ALA A 874 -33.40 -29.30 -9.31
CA ALA A 874 -33.18 -29.07 -7.88
C ALA A 874 -33.61 -27.67 -7.39
N GLY A 875 -33.95 -26.77 -8.32
CA GLY A 875 -34.34 -25.40 -8.02
C GLY A 875 -35.80 -25.28 -7.58
N ILE A 876 -36.07 -24.29 -6.71
CA ILE A 876 -37.41 -23.92 -6.25
C ILE A 876 -37.63 -22.43 -6.52
N LEU A 877 -38.72 -22.10 -7.21
CA LEU A 877 -39.19 -20.72 -7.36
C LEU A 877 -40.43 -20.51 -6.49
N SER A 878 -40.36 -19.57 -5.57
CA SER A 878 -41.43 -19.27 -4.61
C SER A 878 -41.70 -17.77 -4.53
N GLY A 879 -42.69 -17.36 -3.74
CA GLY A 879 -42.91 -15.93 -3.49
C GLY A 879 -44.31 -15.40 -3.74
N THR A 880 -44.47 -14.12 -3.42
CA THR A 880 -45.60 -13.27 -3.83
C THR A 880 -45.25 -12.31 -4.97
N GLY A 881 -44.01 -12.36 -5.44
CA GLY A 881 -43.47 -11.50 -6.48
C GLY A 881 -43.86 -11.93 -7.89
N SER A 882 -43.09 -11.45 -8.87
CA SER A 882 -43.37 -11.70 -10.28
C SER A 882 -42.13 -11.99 -11.14
N ALA A 883 -42.32 -12.82 -12.16
CA ALA A 883 -41.35 -13.11 -13.21
C ALA A 883 -42.06 -13.15 -14.58
N LEU A 884 -42.08 -12.01 -15.28
CA LEU A 884 -43.01 -11.78 -16.39
C LEU A 884 -42.52 -12.25 -17.77
N GLY A 885 -41.25 -12.62 -17.91
CA GLY A 885 -40.75 -13.26 -19.14
C GLY A 885 -41.21 -14.73 -19.27
N ASP A 886 -40.75 -15.42 -20.31
CA ASP A 886 -41.06 -16.84 -20.48
C ASP A 886 -40.39 -17.67 -19.36
N VAL A 887 -41.15 -18.52 -18.68
CA VAL A 887 -40.71 -19.30 -17.52
C VAL A 887 -40.76 -20.78 -17.84
N THR A 888 -39.65 -21.49 -17.63
CA THR A 888 -39.56 -22.95 -17.68
C THR A 888 -39.24 -23.49 -16.29
N ILE A 889 -40.02 -24.45 -15.81
CA ILE A 889 -39.91 -25.02 -14.46
C ILE A 889 -39.71 -26.52 -14.57
N ASP A 890 -38.47 -26.97 -14.56
CA ASP A 890 -38.09 -28.38 -14.49
C ASP A 890 -38.00 -28.88 -13.04
N GLY A 891 -37.73 -27.98 -12.08
CA GLY A 891 -37.79 -28.25 -10.64
C GLY A 891 -39.15 -27.98 -10.02
N THR A 892 -39.21 -27.14 -8.98
CA THR A 892 -40.43 -26.88 -8.22
C THR A 892 -40.88 -25.42 -8.31
N VAL A 893 -42.18 -25.20 -8.43
CA VAL A 893 -42.83 -23.91 -8.13
C VAL A 893 -43.64 -24.05 -6.84
N ASP A 894 -43.43 -23.13 -5.91
CA ASP A 894 -44.01 -23.16 -4.57
C ASP A 894 -44.40 -21.75 -4.12
N PRO A 895 -45.57 -21.22 -4.51
CA PRO A 895 -45.97 -19.88 -4.14
C PRO A 895 -46.06 -19.67 -2.61
N GLY A 896 -46.40 -20.70 -1.83
CA GLY A 896 -46.84 -20.60 -0.43
C GLY A 896 -45.75 -20.61 0.64
N ASP A 897 -44.62 -21.28 0.38
CA ASP A 897 -43.61 -21.51 1.42
C ASP A 897 -42.63 -20.33 1.57
N LEU A 898 -43.06 -19.29 2.29
CA LEU A 898 -42.29 -18.06 2.49
C LEU A 898 -41.46 -18.05 3.78
N GLY A 899 -41.67 -19.00 4.70
CA GLY A 899 -41.11 -18.93 6.06
C GLY A 899 -41.56 -17.69 6.88
N TYR A 900 -42.38 -16.83 6.27
CA TYR A 900 -43.05 -15.69 6.86
C TYR A 900 -44.51 -16.03 7.09
N GLU A 901 -45.10 -15.54 8.17
CA GLU A 901 -46.54 -15.65 8.47
C GLU A 901 -47.41 -14.85 7.46
N LEU A 902 -47.17 -14.98 6.16
CA LEU A 902 -48.04 -14.46 5.11
C LEU A 902 -49.08 -15.54 4.80
N PRO A 903 -50.37 -15.30 5.11
CA PRO A 903 -51.40 -16.34 5.06
C PRO A 903 -51.76 -16.81 3.64
N ILE A 904 -51.46 -16.01 2.60
CA ILE A 904 -51.82 -16.25 1.19
C ILE A 904 -50.74 -15.66 0.28
N ALA A 905 -50.21 -16.44 -0.67
CA ALA A 905 -49.21 -16.00 -1.63
C ALA A 905 -49.66 -16.10 -3.10
N ASN A 906 -49.46 -15.03 -3.88
CA ASN A 906 -49.78 -14.99 -5.31
C ASN A 906 -48.50 -14.83 -6.15
N LEU A 907 -47.97 -15.91 -6.71
CA LEU A 907 -46.78 -15.85 -7.57
C LEU A 907 -47.19 -15.57 -9.03
N ILE A 908 -46.70 -14.47 -9.60
CA ILE A 908 -47.11 -14.03 -10.95
C ILE A 908 -46.04 -14.35 -12.00
N LEU A 909 -46.35 -15.21 -12.96
CA LEU A 909 -45.43 -15.63 -14.02
C LEU A 909 -45.88 -15.18 -15.42
N GLY A 910 -44.96 -15.08 -16.37
CA GLY A 910 -45.25 -14.91 -17.80
C GLY A 910 -45.73 -16.21 -18.46
N ASN A 911 -45.44 -16.43 -19.76
CA ASN A 911 -45.75 -17.72 -20.37
C ASN A 911 -44.98 -18.82 -19.63
N THR A 912 -45.67 -19.83 -19.11
CA THR A 912 -45.08 -20.82 -18.21
C THR A 912 -45.14 -22.22 -18.81
N THR A 913 -44.01 -22.92 -18.82
CA THR A 913 -43.91 -24.36 -19.08
C THR A 913 -43.50 -25.04 -17.78
N LEU A 914 -44.40 -25.83 -17.19
CA LEU A 914 -44.17 -26.60 -15.98
C LEU A 914 -43.91 -28.06 -16.36
N ASN A 915 -42.68 -28.52 -16.17
CA ASN A 915 -42.26 -29.91 -16.38
C ASN A 915 -42.05 -30.67 -15.06
N GLY A 916 -41.71 -29.97 -13.98
CA GLY A 916 -41.51 -30.54 -12.66
C GLY A 916 -42.74 -30.43 -11.75
N SER A 917 -42.55 -30.02 -10.50
CA SER A 917 -43.58 -30.03 -9.47
C SER A 917 -44.20 -28.66 -9.22
N TYR A 918 -45.51 -28.61 -9.02
CA TYR A 918 -46.20 -27.50 -8.38
C TYR A 918 -46.56 -27.93 -6.95
N LYS A 919 -45.87 -27.36 -5.95
CA LYS A 919 -46.24 -27.50 -4.53
C LYS A 919 -47.26 -26.43 -4.18
N TRP A 920 -48.40 -26.87 -3.66
CA TRP A 920 -49.51 -26.02 -3.28
C TRP A 920 -49.94 -26.33 -1.84
N GLU A 921 -49.95 -25.31 -1.00
CA GLU A 921 -50.29 -25.43 0.42
C GLU A 921 -51.75 -25.08 0.68
N VAL A 922 -52.41 -25.88 1.51
CA VAL A 922 -53.86 -25.74 1.77
C VAL A 922 -54.10 -24.95 3.04
N ASN A 923 -54.03 -23.63 2.98
CA ASN A 923 -54.18 -22.76 4.16
C ASN A 923 -55.64 -22.38 4.47
N GLY A 924 -56.59 -23.33 4.43
CA GLY A 924 -58.05 -23.07 4.36
C GLY A 924 -58.71 -22.24 5.48
N ALA A 925 -58.00 -21.84 6.54
CA ALA A 925 -58.50 -20.94 7.59
C ALA A 925 -57.69 -19.63 7.75
N SER A 926 -56.69 -19.38 6.90
CA SER A 926 -55.91 -18.17 6.99
C SER A 926 -56.73 -16.98 6.47
N VAL A 927 -56.93 -15.98 7.34
CA VAL A 927 -57.46 -14.67 6.94
C VAL A 927 -56.25 -13.79 6.71
N ASP A 928 -56.13 -13.21 5.52
CA ASP A 928 -55.21 -12.10 5.31
C ASP A 928 -55.54 -11.00 6.31
N THR A 929 -54.71 -10.83 7.34
CA THR A 929 -54.97 -9.83 8.39
C THR A 929 -54.85 -8.39 7.89
N VAL A 930 -54.29 -8.19 6.69
CA VAL A 930 -54.15 -6.89 6.03
C VAL A 930 -55.42 -6.52 5.24
N ASN A 931 -56.01 -7.48 4.52
CA ASN A 931 -57.12 -7.22 3.60
C ASN A 931 -58.46 -7.89 3.98
N GLY A 932 -58.47 -8.80 4.95
CA GLY A 932 -59.66 -9.55 5.39
C GLY A 932 -60.16 -10.60 4.39
N GLU A 933 -59.35 -10.96 3.39
CA GLU A 933 -59.71 -11.98 2.39
C GLU A 933 -59.32 -13.38 2.87
N THR A 934 -60.21 -14.34 2.63
CA THR A 934 -59.97 -15.79 2.80
C THR A 934 -59.48 -16.35 1.47
N GLY A 935 -58.36 -17.09 1.45
CA GLY A 935 -57.81 -17.65 0.22
C GLY A 935 -56.69 -18.67 0.45
N THR A 936 -56.14 -19.17 -0.65
CA THR A 936 -55.03 -20.14 -0.69
C THR A 936 -53.95 -19.62 -1.63
N ASP A 937 -52.76 -20.21 -1.58
CA ASP A 937 -51.69 -19.84 -2.49
C ASP A 937 -52.10 -20.05 -3.95
N LEU A 938 -51.67 -19.14 -4.83
CA LEU A 938 -52.11 -19.07 -6.21
C LEU A 938 -50.93 -18.85 -7.15
N LEU A 939 -50.86 -19.71 -8.17
CA LEU A 939 -49.99 -19.50 -9.32
C LEU A 939 -50.73 -18.70 -10.40
N VAL A 940 -50.27 -17.48 -10.70
CA VAL A 940 -50.91 -16.58 -11.67
C VAL A 940 -50.08 -16.49 -12.94
N VAL A 941 -50.55 -17.10 -14.02
CA VAL A 941 -49.83 -17.13 -15.31
C VAL A 941 -50.40 -16.07 -16.27
N GLN A 942 -49.69 -14.98 -16.49
CA GLN A 942 -50.05 -13.92 -17.44
C GLN A 942 -49.73 -14.28 -18.90
N GLY A 943 -50.03 -15.51 -19.29
CA GLY A 943 -49.77 -16.02 -20.64
C GLY A 943 -50.29 -17.43 -20.83
N ASN A 944 -49.61 -18.18 -21.70
CA ASN A 944 -49.89 -19.59 -21.89
C ASN A 944 -49.34 -20.43 -20.71
N LEU A 945 -50.09 -21.45 -20.30
CA LEU A 945 -49.67 -22.43 -19.30
C LEU A 945 -49.52 -23.81 -19.96
N THR A 946 -48.30 -24.29 -20.11
CA THR A 946 -48.02 -25.63 -20.64
C THR A 946 -47.67 -26.56 -19.49
N LEU A 947 -48.50 -27.58 -19.26
CA LEU A 947 -48.21 -28.69 -18.34
C LEU A 947 -47.51 -29.79 -19.13
N GLY A 948 -46.21 -29.95 -18.90
CA GLY A 948 -45.36 -30.95 -19.54
C GLY A 948 -45.70 -32.38 -19.08
N SER A 949 -45.10 -33.38 -19.73
CA SER A 949 -45.35 -34.79 -19.43
C SER A 949 -44.88 -35.25 -18.04
N GLY A 950 -44.03 -34.46 -17.38
CA GLY A 950 -43.56 -34.69 -16.02
C GLY A 950 -44.32 -33.90 -14.95
N ALA A 951 -45.23 -33.00 -15.34
CA ALA A 951 -45.85 -32.04 -14.43
C ALA A 951 -46.56 -32.74 -13.27
N ALA A 952 -46.15 -32.48 -12.04
CA ALA A 952 -46.73 -33.08 -10.83
C ALA A 952 -47.39 -32.01 -9.97
N LEU A 953 -48.57 -32.29 -9.41
CA LEU A 953 -49.19 -31.46 -8.39
C LEU A 953 -48.98 -32.10 -7.01
N GLN A 954 -48.28 -31.40 -6.15
CA GLN A 954 -48.04 -31.78 -4.76
C GLN A 954 -48.93 -30.92 -3.85
N VAL A 955 -49.99 -31.51 -3.32
CA VAL A 955 -50.87 -30.88 -2.33
C VAL A 955 -50.28 -31.13 -0.94
N ALA A 956 -49.97 -30.05 -0.23
CA ALA A 956 -49.45 -30.07 1.14
C ALA A 956 -50.48 -29.42 2.08
N PRO A 957 -51.34 -30.20 2.75
CA PRO A 957 -52.31 -29.63 3.68
C PRO A 957 -51.61 -29.05 4.91
N THR A 958 -51.98 -27.81 5.26
CA THR A 958 -51.45 -27.06 6.40
C THR A 958 -52.63 -26.50 7.21
N GLY A 959 -52.51 -26.40 8.53
CA GLY A 959 -53.61 -25.90 9.37
C GLY A 959 -54.88 -26.77 9.28
N SER A 960 -56.06 -26.17 9.06
CA SER A 960 -57.36 -26.87 9.09
C SER A 960 -57.74 -27.60 7.78
N GLY A 961 -56.82 -27.70 6.81
CA GLY A 961 -57.10 -28.35 5.53
C GLY A 961 -58.17 -27.65 4.68
N PHE A 962 -58.90 -28.42 3.86
CA PHE A 962 -59.93 -27.93 2.95
C PHE A 962 -61.17 -27.43 3.73
N THR A 963 -61.45 -26.13 3.68
CA THR A 963 -62.69 -25.51 4.17
C THR A 963 -63.74 -25.27 3.08
N SER A 964 -63.38 -25.52 1.82
CA SER A 964 -64.25 -25.45 0.64
C SER A 964 -64.13 -26.72 -0.19
N SER A 965 -65.17 -27.07 -0.95
CA SER A 965 -65.19 -28.27 -1.79
C SER A 965 -64.28 -28.17 -3.03
N SER A 966 -63.79 -26.97 -3.35
CA SER A 966 -62.88 -26.70 -4.47
C SER A 966 -62.04 -25.45 -4.16
N TYR A 967 -60.77 -25.45 -4.57
CA TYR A 967 -59.89 -24.28 -4.50
C TYR A 967 -59.26 -24.00 -5.86
N VAL A 968 -59.21 -22.73 -6.26
CA VAL A 968 -58.46 -22.30 -7.44
C VAL A 968 -56.98 -22.24 -7.06
N ILE A 969 -56.18 -23.09 -7.70
CA ILE A 969 -54.74 -23.20 -7.43
C ILE A 969 -53.88 -22.52 -8.50
N ALA A 970 -54.42 -22.33 -9.70
CA ALA A 970 -53.75 -21.57 -10.74
C ALA A 970 -54.72 -20.84 -11.65
N THR A 971 -54.30 -19.68 -12.16
CA THR A 971 -55.02 -18.91 -13.19
C THR A 971 -54.12 -18.68 -14.39
N TYR A 972 -54.71 -18.53 -15.58
CA TYR A 972 -53.97 -18.18 -16.79
C TYR A 972 -54.73 -17.20 -17.69
N THR A 973 -54.05 -16.38 -18.48
CA THR A 973 -54.72 -15.46 -19.43
C THR A 973 -54.75 -15.99 -20.86
N GLY A 974 -53.82 -16.88 -21.22
CA GLY A 974 -53.69 -17.48 -22.55
C GLY A 974 -54.39 -18.84 -22.70
N THR A 975 -53.67 -19.80 -23.28
CA THR A 975 -54.13 -21.19 -23.41
C THR A 975 -53.40 -22.11 -22.45
N ARG A 976 -54.14 -23.05 -21.84
CA ARG A 976 -53.57 -24.17 -21.10
C ARG A 976 -53.44 -25.40 -22.00
N THR A 977 -52.30 -26.07 -21.98
CA THR A 977 -52.04 -27.33 -22.68
C THR A 977 -51.51 -28.39 -21.72
N GLY A 978 -51.73 -29.68 -22.02
CA GLY A 978 -51.33 -30.80 -21.15
C GLY A 978 -52.28 -31.03 -19.97
N THR A 979 -51.86 -31.82 -18.98
CA THR A 979 -52.51 -32.05 -17.66
C THR A 979 -51.40 -32.42 -16.68
N PHE A 980 -51.64 -32.31 -15.37
CA PHE A 980 -50.75 -32.94 -14.40
C PHE A 980 -50.66 -34.45 -14.67
N ALA A 981 -49.43 -34.94 -14.79
CA ALA A 981 -49.10 -36.34 -14.96
C ALA A 981 -49.29 -37.14 -13.66
N SER A 982 -49.11 -36.48 -12.51
CA SER A 982 -49.40 -37.03 -11.19
C SER A 982 -49.96 -35.95 -10.26
N VAL A 983 -50.77 -36.39 -9.29
CA VAL A 983 -51.42 -35.55 -8.27
C VAL A 983 -51.30 -36.29 -6.95
N THR A 984 -51.06 -35.58 -5.84
CA THR A 984 -51.09 -36.18 -4.49
C THR A 984 -52.34 -37.04 -4.29
N PRO A 985 -52.23 -38.29 -3.81
CA PRO A 985 -53.38 -39.15 -3.55
C PRO A 985 -54.40 -38.49 -2.61
N GLY A 986 -55.69 -38.71 -2.87
CA GLY A 986 -56.78 -38.08 -2.12
C GLY A 986 -57.34 -36.82 -2.78
N TYR A 987 -56.68 -36.31 -3.82
CA TYR A 987 -57.08 -35.10 -4.53
C TYR A 987 -57.31 -35.34 -6.04
N GLU A 988 -58.23 -34.57 -6.61
CA GLU A 988 -58.47 -34.50 -8.05
C GLU A 988 -58.36 -33.07 -8.58
N VAL A 989 -58.00 -32.93 -9.85
CA VAL A 989 -57.80 -31.64 -10.51
C VAL A 989 -58.92 -31.37 -11.51
N VAL A 990 -59.55 -30.22 -11.38
CA VAL A 990 -60.57 -29.73 -12.32
C VAL A 990 -59.97 -28.63 -13.18
N TYR A 991 -60.01 -28.83 -14.51
CA TYR A 991 -59.50 -27.87 -15.49
C TYR A 991 -60.64 -27.06 -16.08
N ASN A 992 -60.78 -25.81 -15.63
CA ASN A 992 -61.82 -24.90 -16.09
C ASN A 992 -61.27 -23.95 -17.16
N ASP A 993 -61.12 -24.48 -18.39
CA ASP A 993 -60.56 -23.72 -19.52
C ASP A 993 -61.44 -22.53 -19.99
N THR A 994 -62.71 -22.49 -19.57
CA THR A 994 -63.64 -21.39 -19.85
C THR A 994 -63.36 -20.19 -18.95
N GLU A 995 -63.20 -20.43 -17.65
CA GLU A 995 -62.87 -19.39 -16.65
C GLU A 995 -61.36 -19.19 -16.49
N LYS A 996 -60.55 -20.00 -17.19
CA LYS A 996 -59.09 -19.97 -17.20
C LYS A 996 -58.46 -20.26 -15.85
N GLN A 997 -58.97 -21.32 -15.21
CA GLN A 997 -58.58 -21.73 -13.86
C GLN A 997 -58.22 -23.22 -13.82
N ILE A 998 -57.30 -23.55 -12.92
CA ILE A 998 -57.07 -24.91 -12.44
C ILE A 998 -57.52 -24.97 -10.99
N GLU A 999 -58.37 -25.93 -10.69
CA GLU A 999 -58.96 -26.14 -9.37
C GLU A 999 -58.56 -27.51 -8.80
N VAL A 1000 -58.50 -27.62 -7.48
CA VAL A 1000 -58.26 -28.88 -6.76
C VAL A 1000 -59.44 -29.17 -5.84
N GLN A 1001 -59.84 -30.43 -5.79
CA GLN A 1001 -60.93 -30.95 -4.95
C GLN A 1001 -60.45 -32.19 -4.19
N ALA A 1002 -60.94 -32.38 -2.96
CA ALA A 1002 -60.74 -33.63 -2.23
C ALA A 1002 -61.67 -34.71 -2.80
N THR A 1003 -61.13 -35.90 -3.08
CA THR A 1003 -61.85 -37.01 -3.74
C THR A 1003 -62.99 -37.61 -2.90
N ASP A 1004 -63.00 -37.37 -1.58
CA ASP A 1004 -64.05 -37.81 -0.66
C ASP A 1004 -65.15 -36.76 -0.41
N GLY A 1005 -64.96 -35.53 -0.92
CA GLY A 1005 -65.86 -34.40 -0.72
C GLY A 1005 -65.88 -33.82 0.71
N THR A 1006 -65.03 -34.28 1.63
CA THR A 1006 -65.01 -33.81 3.03
C THR A 1006 -63.73 -33.08 3.42
N GLY A 1007 -62.63 -33.29 2.69
CA GLY A 1007 -61.38 -32.60 2.97
C GLY A 1007 -60.65 -33.08 4.22
N LEU A 1008 -61.08 -34.21 4.79
CA LEU A 1008 -60.45 -34.87 5.94
C LEU A 1008 -59.35 -35.82 5.47
N THR A 1009 -58.28 -35.93 6.26
CA THR A 1009 -57.26 -36.96 6.02
C THR A 1009 -57.80 -38.37 6.32
N GLY A 1010 -57.07 -39.41 5.90
CA GLY A 1010 -57.46 -40.79 6.19
C GLY A 1010 -57.58 -41.05 7.70
N TYR A 1011 -56.69 -40.48 8.51
CA TYR A 1011 -56.72 -40.58 9.97
C TYR A 1011 -57.93 -39.85 10.58
N GLU A 1012 -58.25 -38.64 10.11
CA GLU A 1012 -59.40 -37.88 10.60
C GLU A 1012 -60.73 -38.57 10.27
N THR A 1013 -60.82 -39.21 9.10
CA THR A 1013 -61.98 -40.04 8.74
C THR A 1013 -62.10 -41.27 9.66
N PHE A 1014 -60.96 -41.88 10.00
CA PHE A 1014 -60.90 -43.02 10.92
C PHE A 1014 -61.37 -42.63 12.32
N ILE A 1015 -60.82 -41.56 12.90
CA ILE A 1015 -61.22 -41.06 14.23
C ILE A 1015 -62.65 -40.55 14.25
N ALA A 1016 -63.14 -39.88 13.20
CA ALA A 1016 -64.54 -39.45 13.11
C ALA A 1016 -65.52 -40.64 13.08
N GLY A 1017 -65.06 -41.84 12.76
CA GLY A 1017 -65.81 -43.09 12.85
C GLY A 1017 -65.95 -43.67 14.27
N THR A 1018 -65.22 -43.12 15.25
CA THR A 1018 -65.19 -43.55 16.66
C THR A 1018 -66.01 -42.62 17.56
N SER A 1019 -66.09 -42.91 18.87
CA SER A 1019 -66.63 -41.95 19.86
C SER A 1019 -65.59 -41.07 20.56
N LEU A 1020 -64.30 -41.18 20.17
CA LEU A 1020 -63.19 -40.43 20.74
C LEU A 1020 -63.27 -38.93 20.39
N THR A 1021 -62.97 -38.07 21.37
CA THR A 1021 -62.96 -36.61 21.19
C THR A 1021 -61.90 -35.95 22.07
N GLY A 1022 -61.44 -34.76 21.70
CA GLY A 1022 -60.43 -34.03 22.49
C GLY A 1022 -59.08 -34.74 22.50
N ASP A 1023 -58.41 -34.73 23.65
CA ASP A 1023 -57.07 -35.33 23.79
C ASP A 1023 -57.07 -36.84 23.52
N ASP A 1024 -58.20 -37.53 23.76
CA ASP A 1024 -58.34 -38.98 23.50
C ASP A 1024 -58.37 -39.31 21.99
N ALA A 1025 -58.59 -38.32 21.13
CA ALA A 1025 -58.59 -38.46 19.67
C ALA A 1025 -57.23 -38.12 19.01
N ALA A 1026 -56.23 -37.70 19.80
CA ALA A 1026 -54.92 -37.33 19.28
C ALA A 1026 -54.17 -38.54 18.68
N GLU A 1027 -53.30 -38.31 17.69
CA GLU A 1027 -52.53 -39.36 17.00
C GLU A 1027 -51.64 -40.19 17.92
N ASP A 1028 -51.12 -39.56 18.98
CA ASP A 1028 -50.24 -40.14 20.00
C ASP A 1028 -50.97 -40.60 21.26
N ALA A 1029 -52.30 -40.45 21.30
CA ALA A 1029 -53.11 -40.97 22.40
C ALA A 1029 -53.30 -42.48 22.29
N ASP A 1030 -53.43 -43.11 23.45
CA ASP A 1030 -53.71 -44.54 23.66
C ASP A 1030 -54.87 -44.62 24.69
N PRO A 1031 -56.10 -44.26 24.27
CA PRO A 1031 -57.23 -44.07 25.19
C PRO A 1031 -57.75 -45.39 25.77
N ASP A 1032 -57.54 -46.51 25.09
CA ASP A 1032 -57.89 -47.86 25.53
C ASP A 1032 -56.74 -48.56 26.29
N GLY A 1033 -55.53 -48.01 26.25
CA GLY A 1033 -54.42 -48.31 27.14
C GLY A 1033 -53.70 -49.61 26.82
N ASP A 1034 -53.69 -50.02 25.56
CA ASP A 1034 -53.10 -51.27 25.12
C ASP A 1034 -51.65 -51.15 24.61
N GLY A 1035 -51.15 -49.92 24.53
CA GLY A 1035 -49.80 -49.57 24.10
C GLY A 1035 -49.68 -49.29 22.61
N ILE A 1036 -50.77 -49.29 21.84
CA ILE A 1036 -50.83 -48.89 20.44
C ILE A 1036 -51.51 -47.52 20.36
N VAL A 1037 -50.78 -46.52 19.89
CA VAL A 1037 -51.36 -45.18 19.72
C VAL A 1037 -52.33 -45.14 18.54
N ASN A 1038 -53.30 -44.23 18.58
CA ASN A 1038 -54.34 -44.08 17.57
C ASN A 1038 -53.80 -44.04 16.12
N LEU A 1039 -52.64 -43.40 15.88
CA LEU A 1039 -52.02 -43.37 14.54
C LEU A 1039 -51.61 -44.75 14.04
N LEU A 1040 -51.10 -45.60 14.93
CA LEU A 1040 -50.76 -46.98 14.62
C LEU A 1040 -52.02 -47.84 14.48
N GLU A 1041 -53.04 -47.60 15.32
CA GLU A 1041 -54.36 -48.23 15.18
C GLU A 1041 -54.96 -47.99 13.79
N PHE A 1042 -54.85 -46.75 13.29
CA PHE A 1042 -55.27 -46.39 11.94
C PHE A 1042 -54.50 -47.15 10.85
N ILE A 1043 -53.17 -47.27 11.00
CA ILE A 1043 -52.34 -48.02 10.05
C ILE A 1043 -52.71 -49.49 10.07
N PHE A 1044 -52.91 -50.08 11.25
CA PHE A 1044 -53.19 -51.51 11.40
C PHE A 1044 -54.65 -51.86 11.10
N ALA A 1045 -55.51 -50.85 10.95
CA ALA A 1045 -56.96 -50.99 10.87
C ALA A 1045 -57.56 -51.69 12.10
N SER A 1046 -57.04 -51.39 13.29
CA SER A 1046 -57.58 -51.78 14.60
C SER A 1046 -58.55 -50.71 15.15
N ASP A 1047 -59.17 -51.01 16.30
CA ASP A 1047 -60.21 -50.19 16.92
C ASP A 1047 -59.65 -49.49 18.17
N PRO A 1048 -59.43 -48.16 18.13
CA PRO A 1048 -58.78 -47.42 19.21
C PRO A 1048 -59.64 -47.29 20.47
N GLU A 1049 -60.88 -47.78 20.45
CA GLU A 1049 -61.77 -47.82 21.62
C GLU A 1049 -61.73 -49.18 22.34
N THR A 1050 -61.04 -50.18 21.77
CA THR A 1050 -61.07 -51.57 22.22
C THR A 1050 -59.65 -52.14 22.44
N SER A 1051 -59.22 -52.14 23.71
CA SER A 1051 -57.91 -52.66 24.13
C SER A 1051 -57.61 -54.05 23.55
N GLY A 1052 -56.57 -54.16 22.73
CA GLY A 1052 -56.19 -55.40 22.06
C GLY A 1052 -54.93 -55.33 21.20
N THR A 1053 -53.87 -56.03 21.60
CA THR A 1053 -52.59 -56.03 20.86
C THR A 1053 -52.51 -57.04 19.70
N SER A 1054 -53.63 -57.59 19.21
CA SER A 1054 -53.61 -58.66 18.19
C SER A 1054 -53.16 -58.18 16.81
N GLU A 1055 -53.32 -56.89 16.55
CA GLU A 1055 -53.04 -56.22 15.29
C GLU A 1055 -51.67 -55.52 15.30
N ALA A 1056 -50.98 -55.53 16.45
CA ALA A 1056 -49.62 -55.03 16.61
C ALA A 1056 -48.63 -55.75 15.66
N PRO A 1057 -47.54 -55.08 15.24
CA PRO A 1057 -46.50 -55.71 14.46
C PRO A 1057 -45.91 -56.93 15.16
N THR A 1058 -45.69 -57.98 14.39
CA THR A 1058 -45.07 -59.22 14.86
C THR A 1058 -43.66 -59.33 14.30
N ALA A 1059 -42.75 -59.89 15.10
CA ALA A 1059 -41.38 -60.15 14.69
C ALA A 1059 -41.02 -61.59 15.03
N GLU A 1060 -40.54 -62.33 14.03
CA GLU A 1060 -40.09 -63.72 14.19
C GLU A 1060 -38.77 -63.97 13.45
N THR A 1061 -38.12 -65.08 13.75
CA THR A 1061 -36.92 -65.52 13.04
C THR A 1061 -37.27 -66.69 12.13
N ASN A 1062 -36.98 -66.58 10.83
CA ASN A 1062 -37.23 -67.67 9.89
C ASN A 1062 -36.18 -68.80 10.01
N GLU A 1063 -36.32 -69.87 9.22
CA GLU A 1063 -35.38 -71.00 9.21
C GLU A 1063 -33.94 -70.61 8.79
N ALA A 1064 -33.76 -69.49 8.09
CA ALA A 1064 -32.47 -68.97 7.66
C ALA A 1064 -31.80 -68.06 8.71
N GLY A 1065 -32.49 -67.72 9.80
CA GLY A 1065 -32.00 -66.81 10.83
C GLY A 1065 -32.33 -65.34 10.58
N ASP A 1066 -33.08 -65.02 9.52
CA ASP A 1066 -33.47 -63.66 9.18
C ASP A 1066 -34.60 -63.17 10.09
N LEU A 1067 -34.63 -61.86 10.36
CA LEU A 1067 -35.70 -61.22 11.12
C LEU A 1067 -36.87 -60.89 10.18
N VAL A 1068 -38.03 -61.52 10.41
CA VAL A 1068 -39.26 -61.30 9.66
C VAL A 1068 -40.19 -60.42 10.49
N PHE A 1069 -40.42 -59.20 10.02
CA PHE A 1069 -41.28 -58.20 10.66
C PHE A 1069 -42.57 -58.03 9.85
N SER A 1070 -43.73 -58.35 10.44
CA SER A 1070 -45.03 -58.31 9.76
C SER A 1070 -46.03 -57.40 10.47
N PHE A 1071 -46.75 -56.58 9.71
CA PHE A 1071 -47.81 -55.70 10.22
C PHE A 1071 -48.95 -55.54 9.21
N ARG A 1072 -50.09 -54.98 9.67
CA ARG A 1072 -51.23 -54.64 8.80
C ARG A 1072 -51.07 -53.23 8.26
N ARG A 1073 -51.52 -52.97 7.03
CA ARG A 1073 -51.51 -51.61 6.48
C ARG A 1073 -52.83 -51.31 5.77
N ALA A 1074 -53.60 -50.40 6.32
CA ALA A 1074 -54.76 -49.81 5.65
C ALA A 1074 -54.31 -48.99 4.44
N SER A 1075 -54.97 -49.16 3.30
CA SER A 1075 -54.70 -48.40 2.07
C SER A 1075 -54.97 -46.91 2.26
N THR A 1076 -55.92 -46.56 3.13
CA THR A 1076 -56.20 -45.18 3.56
C THR A 1076 -55.07 -44.55 4.36
N ALA A 1077 -54.19 -45.36 4.97
CA ALA A 1077 -53.03 -44.91 5.72
C ALA A 1077 -51.74 -44.86 4.88
N ALA A 1078 -51.82 -45.12 3.56
CA ALA A 1078 -50.64 -45.18 2.70
C ALA A 1078 -49.86 -43.85 2.63
N TYR A 1079 -50.53 -42.72 2.85
CA TYR A 1079 -49.91 -41.39 2.83
C TYR A 1079 -48.96 -41.14 4.01
N LEU A 1080 -49.11 -41.89 5.12
CA LEU A 1080 -48.23 -41.79 6.30
C LEU A 1080 -46.87 -42.47 6.10
N ASN A 1081 -46.62 -42.99 4.89
CA ASN A 1081 -45.42 -43.71 4.49
C ASN A 1081 -44.86 -44.67 5.57
N PRO A 1082 -45.67 -45.63 6.07
CA PRO A 1082 -45.24 -46.52 7.14
C PRO A 1082 -44.04 -47.35 6.68
N GLU A 1083 -42.89 -47.11 7.30
CA GLU A 1083 -41.58 -47.67 6.92
C GLU A 1083 -41.01 -48.51 8.06
N VAL A 1084 -40.52 -49.70 7.72
CA VAL A 1084 -39.78 -50.51 8.69
C VAL A 1084 -38.33 -50.05 8.68
N GLU A 1085 -37.83 -49.65 9.83
CA GLU A 1085 -36.42 -49.35 10.04
C GLU A 1085 -35.79 -50.43 10.91
N TYR A 1086 -34.49 -50.68 10.72
CA TYR A 1086 -33.71 -51.60 11.52
C TYR A 1086 -32.48 -50.93 12.14
N SER A 1087 -32.04 -51.47 13.28
CA SER A 1087 -30.80 -51.06 13.92
C SER A 1087 -30.15 -52.25 14.63
N THR A 1088 -28.86 -52.12 14.91
CA THR A 1088 -28.13 -53.09 15.73
C THR A 1088 -28.17 -52.75 17.22
N THR A 1089 -28.76 -51.59 17.58
CA THR A 1089 -28.97 -51.13 18.96
C THR A 1089 -30.33 -50.44 19.10
N LEU A 1090 -30.88 -50.34 20.31
CA LEU A 1090 -32.17 -49.66 20.54
C LEU A 1090 -32.05 -48.11 20.57
N ASP A 1091 -30.87 -47.59 20.94
CA ASP A 1091 -30.61 -46.16 21.15
C ASP A 1091 -29.75 -45.52 20.04
N GLY A 1092 -29.45 -46.26 18.97
CA GLY A 1092 -28.58 -45.81 17.87
C GLY A 1092 -29.33 -45.34 16.64
N ASP A 1093 -28.57 -45.08 15.56
CA ASP A 1093 -29.14 -44.73 14.27
C ASP A 1093 -29.97 -45.88 13.70
N TRP A 1094 -31.10 -45.53 13.08
CA TRP A 1094 -32.03 -46.45 12.45
C TRP A 1094 -31.91 -46.35 10.93
N THR A 1095 -31.86 -47.50 10.26
CA THR A 1095 -31.72 -47.59 8.80
C THR A 1095 -33.01 -48.10 8.19
N ALA A 1096 -33.53 -47.41 7.17
CA ALA A 1096 -34.67 -47.85 6.38
C ALA A 1096 -34.43 -49.24 5.75
N ALA A 1097 -35.40 -50.15 5.87
CA ALA A 1097 -35.39 -51.43 5.17
C ALA A 1097 -35.60 -51.23 3.67
N SER A 1098 -34.95 -52.04 2.83
CA SER A 1098 -35.07 -51.88 1.39
C SER A 1098 -36.39 -52.44 0.82
N ILE A 1099 -36.83 -51.92 -0.32
CA ILE A 1099 -38.03 -52.42 -1.01
C ILE A 1099 -37.89 -53.91 -1.39
N ALA A 1100 -36.67 -54.37 -1.69
CA ALA A 1100 -36.40 -55.77 -2.03
C ALA A 1100 -36.64 -56.74 -0.87
N GLU A 1101 -36.60 -56.24 0.37
CA GLU A 1101 -36.85 -57.00 1.59
C GLU A 1101 -38.33 -57.01 1.98
N THR A 1102 -39.18 -56.25 1.27
CA THR A 1102 -40.59 -56.04 1.59
C THR A 1102 -41.50 -56.84 0.65
N THR A 1103 -42.46 -57.55 1.23
CA THR A 1103 -43.55 -58.24 0.52
C THR A 1103 -44.89 -57.73 1.03
N VAL A 1104 -45.84 -57.54 0.11
CA VAL A 1104 -47.20 -57.09 0.41
C VAL A 1104 -48.17 -58.16 -0.08
N GLU A 1105 -49.03 -58.64 0.80
CA GLU A 1105 -50.02 -59.67 0.50
C GLU A 1105 -51.42 -59.21 0.91
N THR A 1106 -52.38 -59.35 -0.01
CA THR A 1106 -53.80 -59.18 0.29
C THR A 1106 -54.38 -60.54 0.71
N ASP A 1107 -54.44 -60.80 2.02
CA ASP A 1107 -54.85 -62.10 2.59
C ASP A 1107 -56.35 -62.17 2.96
N GLY A 1108 -57.13 -61.14 2.63
CA GLY A 1108 -58.56 -61.07 2.89
C GLY A 1108 -58.93 -60.70 4.33
N PHE A 1109 -57.99 -60.13 5.10
CA PHE A 1109 -58.23 -59.64 6.47
C PHE A 1109 -59.37 -58.61 6.54
N ALA A 1110 -59.30 -57.54 5.75
CA ALA A 1110 -60.35 -56.56 5.57
C ALA A 1110 -60.23 -55.88 4.20
N SER A 1111 -61.32 -55.23 3.74
CA SER A 1111 -61.29 -54.51 2.46
C SER A 1111 -60.30 -53.36 2.53
N GLY A 1112 -59.30 -53.35 1.64
CA GLY A 1112 -58.29 -52.30 1.59
C GLY A 1112 -57.22 -52.40 2.68
N VAL A 1113 -57.07 -53.53 3.37
CA VAL A 1113 -56.00 -53.76 4.34
C VAL A 1113 -55.11 -54.89 3.85
N ASP A 1114 -53.82 -54.60 3.69
CA ASP A 1114 -52.82 -55.57 3.28
C ASP A 1114 -51.97 -56.04 4.48
N LYS A 1115 -51.40 -57.24 4.37
CA LYS A 1115 -50.30 -57.70 5.22
C LYS A 1115 -48.98 -57.27 4.60
N VAL A 1116 -48.20 -56.48 5.32
CA VAL A 1116 -46.83 -56.12 4.92
C VAL A 1116 -45.86 -56.99 5.72
N THR A 1117 -44.89 -57.60 5.04
CA THR A 1117 -43.86 -58.44 5.66
C THR A 1117 -42.49 -58.03 5.14
N VAL A 1118 -41.62 -57.59 6.04
CA VAL A 1118 -40.24 -57.19 5.78
C VAL A 1118 -39.29 -58.25 6.32
N THR A 1119 -38.47 -58.83 5.46
CA THR A 1119 -37.49 -59.87 5.84
C THR A 1119 -36.09 -59.29 5.80
N LEU A 1120 -35.52 -59.02 6.98
CA LEU A 1120 -34.19 -58.46 7.16
C LEU A 1120 -33.15 -59.57 7.30
N PRO A 1121 -32.17 -59.67 6.39
CA PRO A 1121 -31.17 -60.73 6.42
C PRO A 1121 -30.38 -60.79 7.73
N ALA A 1122 -30.13 -62.02 8.22
CA ALA A 1122 -29.32 -62.25 9.42
C ALA A 1122 -27.91 -61.61 9.33
N SER A 1123 -27.40 -61.40 8.11
CA SER A 1123 -26.12 -60.73 7.86
C SER A 1123 -26.07 -59.26 8.28
N LEU A 1124 -27.23 -58.62 8.51
CA LEU A 1124 -27.31 -57.25 9.03
C LEU A 1124 -27.07 -57.18 10.55
N ALA A 1125 -27.15 -58.31 11.25
CA ALA A 1125 -26.93 -58.36 12.69
C ALA A 1125 -25.45 -58.16 13.06
N ILE A 1126 -25.18 -57.30 14.03
CA ILE A 1126 -23.87 -57.18 14.70
C ILE A 1126 -23.99 -57.83 16.08
N ASP A 1127 -23.03 -58.70 16.43
CA ASP A 1127 -23.04 -59.51 17.66
C ASP A 1127 -24.33 -60.33 17.87
N GLY A 1128 -24.97 -60.74 16.77
CA GLY A 1128 -26.21 -61.52 16.79
C GLY A 1128 -27.45 -60.73 17.24
N LYS A 1129 -27.39 -59.39 17.23
CA LYS A 1129 -28.51 -58.51 17.56
C LYS A 1129 -28.96 -57.72 16.34
N LEU A 1130 -30.26 -57.69 16.13
CA LEU A 1130 -30.94 -56.90 15.11
C LEU A 1130 -32.33 -56.54 15.65
N PHE A 1131 -32.68 -55.26 15.57
CA PHE A 1131 -33.96 -54.71 16.01
C PHE A 1131 -34.66 -54.10 14.81
N ALA A 1132 -35.99 -54.19 14.80
CA ALA A 1132 -36.83 -53.55 13.79
C ALA A 1132 -37.91 -52.73 14.50
N ARG A 1133 -38.30 -51.60 13.90
CA ARG A 1133 -39.42 -50.78 14.33
C ARG A 1133 -40.22 -50.32 13.11
N LEU A 1134 -41.48 -49.97 13.33
CA LEU A 1134 -42.28 -49.25 12.34
C LEU A 1134 -42.23 -47.76 12.64
N LYS A 1135 -41.91 -46.97 11.63
CA LYS A 1135 -41.97 -45.51 11.68
C LYS A 1135 -43.11 -45.05 10.79
N ALA A 1136 -43.96 -44.21 11.33
CA ALA A 1136 -44.95 -43.44 10.60
C ALA A 1136 -44.78 -41.98 10.99
N SER A 1137 -44.87 -41.08 10.02
CA SER A 1137 -44.78 -39.64 10.25
C SER A 1137 -45.84 -38.97 9.41
N ASN A 1138 -46.59 -38.08 10.04
CA ASN A 1138 -47.48 -37.13 9.36
C ASN A 1138 -46.65 -35.96 8.83
#